data_AF-A0A9W6SLU6-F1
#
_entry.id   AF-A0A9W6SLU6-F1
#
_cell.length_a   1.000
_cell.length_b   1.000
_cell.length_c   1.000
_cell.angle_alpha   90.00
_cell.angle_beta   90.00
_cell.angle_gamma   90.00
#
_symmetry.space_group_name_H-M   'P 1'
#
loop_
_entity.id
_entity.type
_entity.pdbx_description
1 polymer ?
#
loop_
_entity_poly.entity_id
_entity_poly.type
_entity_poly.pdbx_seq_one_letter_code
_entity_poly.pdbx_strand_id
1 'polypeptide(L)'
;MTTGTISRAPTGARAVSDPLGRAVRLTWVNPPVTAFGGAFLVGTRVVRRERSHPTGPDDGIAVLTGDTVTESYVDEGLTPGTRYYYTVFAFDGTGYHAADGSSAAALATADHGLAERLYAMLPAVHQRDDLALRADEIAALAPQIQETLRSLPPELRGRGQLRRFLTAVAAPLALARSTAEALRDLHDIDRVPPEYLPLLAAFIDWRTDRTLPVYAQRNEVRAAPALYRTVGTVPNLRGIVTRYTGWQIRVAEYAQHLARSNQPAQANVFALRETAAGWRAATDAADLLGFAPPNTGDGLASVTGTLAGPFPLAPGQEFTVATDAGGPVTARFAATDAVALGAATAVEVAAVVNRVHPDVTATALPNGRLRLDAHEGTLRVEPAETSLVSLDGAPRGRLSPVAVTGGFHLFHAVSDPLAPVRDRAARRAAAGTGFARAIVTGEALVPAPAVTAPPFLPPSPQGTVCVKSYRGGQWGGSAVAFPGGEPAAAALPPAGPGLPGRVLLAWVDRPGFGDARVMSAIGTPGTATPPALTGVRSGPFPIPHGSWLVLADATGRRRGVQFARDDFADPAAPMLGEVIAVINLRAGGITTASAAPGGALRLTGASIGTDASLTVDLARSGAATALGFGPNNATASGDWGDVFTWTPAQPVPVLSAGNYADLAAVADGTGVQLAYATRDALTWRVRTLRFDGAAWGGDELLSQAYPDGQPEADKRYLSSREPSLGRDPDGRLWAVWARQGAHTGGDWRLRARSKPSGGAWSAEAAVTTTGGVAGDREPGVLTRPGLPPLVYFRTDRTGGADLWSVAVGGAATEVTAGGPADTWPAPVTAGGATWLLHRSDRSTPHAAAGRVAVPDTGTITRYAGTTSVVLGDIDRLRRLGTWDDLVAYTSHRPAGDLDDPLRDDELYTRGTVGLYLTQAVSGLLDESMAERLRAVLRRFLPVNTRAVVRLAPRAEVEYVYTAAADLLDPVEDKHPDIEHQATAETVAVNLPGWGILGSAVPSTPPPADPTATGVSADPAHPLSMRWRTHHQPPQ
;
A
#
# COMPACT_ATOMS: atom_id res chain seq x y z
N MET A 1 -1.90 21.78 53.42
CA MET A 1 -1.76 23.12 52.84
C MET A 1 -0.97 22.96 51.55
N THR A 2 -1.69 22.93 50.42
CA THR A 2 -1.09 22.87 49.09
C THR A 2 -0.46 24.22 48.77
N THR A 3 0.86 24.27 48.62
CA THR A 3 1.59 25.43 48.08
C THR A 3 1.19 25.58 46.62
N GLY A 4 0.12 26.34 46.37
CA GLY A 4 -0.29 26.72 45.02
C GLY A 4 0.80 27.58 44.38
N THR A 5 1.41 27.07 43.32
CA THR A 5 2.32 27.81 42.45
C THR A 5 1.57 28.99 41.83
N ILE A 6 1.99 30.21 42.16
CA ILE A 6 1.41 31.45 41.60
C ILE A 6 1.83 31.55 40.12
N SER A 7 0.86 31.69 39.21
CA SER A 7 1.10 31.76 37.76
C SER A 7 1.81 33.06 37.36
N ARG A 8 2.75 32.97 36.40
CA ARG A 8 3.46 34.10 35.78
C ARG A 8 2.73 34.70 34.57
N ALA A 9 1.56 34.18 34.23
CA ALA A 9 0.77 34.64 33.08
C ALA A 9 -0.25 35.72 33.48
N PRO A 10 -0.59 36.67 32.57
CA PRO A 10 -1.72 37.56 32.75
C PRO A 10 -3.03 36.79 32.90
N THR A 11 -3.97 37.31 33.68
CA THR A 11 -5.29 36.68 33.90
C THR A 11 -6.42 37.67 33.70
N GLY A 12 -7.64 37.17 33.51
CA GLY A 12 -8.83 38.02 33.38
C GLY A 12 -8.83 38.91 32.14
N ALA A 13 -8.15 38.50 31.06
CA ALA A 13 -8.16 39.24 29.81
C ALA A 13 -9.60 39.37 29.27
N ARG A 14 -10.00 40.60 28.96
CA ARG A 14 -11.34 40.93 28.46
C ARG A 14 -11.21 41.90 27.29
N ALA A 15 -11.99 41.64 26.25
CA ALA A 15 -12.10 42.50 25.07
C ALA A 15 -13.53 43.02 24.96
N VAL A 16 -13.70 44.32 24.76
CA VAL A 16 -15.01 44.98 24.58
C VAL A 16 -14.96 45.84 23.34
N SER A 17 -15.94 45.69 22.45
CA SER A 17 -16.11 46.54 21.26
C SER A 17 -16.30 48.00 21.65
N ASP A 18 -15.61 48.92 20.98
CA ASP A 18 -15.82 50.33 21.25
C ASP A 18 -17.21 50.77 20.70
N PRO A 19 -18.05 51.46 21.49
CA PRO A 19 -19.34 51.96 21.02
C PRO A 19 -19.26 52.95 19.84
N LEU A 20 -18.12 53.63 19.67
CA LEU A 20 -17.86 54.55 18.56
C LEU A 20 -17.31 53.84 17.31
N GLY A 21 -17.14 52.52 17.36
CA GLY A 21 -16.74 51.70 16.22
C GLY A 21 -15.24 51.68 15.94
N ARG A 22 -14.82 50.70 15.13
CA ARG A 22 -13.45 50.52 14.60
C ARG A 22 -12.35 50.40 15.65
N ALA A 23 -12.71 50.13 16.89
CA ALA A 23 -11.77 49.91 17.98
C ALA A 23 -12.26 48.82 18.95
N VAL A 24 -11.31 48.19 19.64
CA VAL A 24 -11.57 47.21 20.72
C VAL A 24 -10.75 47.61 21.93
N ARG A 25 -11.42 47.71 23.08
CA ARG A 25 -10.80 47.97 24.37
C ARG A 25 -10.48 46.66 25.08
N LEU A 26 -9.22 46.51 25.46
CA LEU A 26 -8.68 45.36 26.18
C LEU A 26 -8.35 45.75 27.62
N THR A 27 -8.66 44.86 28.55
CA THR A 27 -8.29 44.98 29.97
C THR A 27 -7.85 43.61 30.49
N TRP A 28 -6.84 43.55 31.34
CA TRP A 28 -6.35 42.31 31.95
C TRP A 28 -5.73 42.61 33.32
N VAL A 29 -5.41 41.56 34.09
CA VAL A 29 -4.70 41.66 35.36
C VAL A 29 -3.31 41.08 35.19
N ASN A 30 -2.29 41.87 35.51
CA ASN A 30 -0.92 41.39 35.47
C ASN A 30 -0.60 40.45 36.65
N PRO A 31 0.28 39.46 36.47
CA PRO A 31 0.73 38.60 37.56
C PRO A 31 1.44 39.41 38.65
N PRO A 32 1.25 39.06 39.95
CA PRO A 32 1.90 39.77 41.04
C PRO A 32 3.42 39.54 41.01
N VAL A 33 4.20 40.49 41.54
CA VAL A 33 5.67 40.42 41.60
C VAL A 33 6.17 39.14 42.28
N THR A 34 5.41 38.61 43.25
CA THR A 34 5.71 37.35 43.95
C THR A 34 5.70 36.10 43.04
N ALA A 35 5.06 36.16 41.87
CA ALA A 35 5.04 35.06 40.90
C ALA A 35 6.41 34.80 40.22
N PHE A 36 7.29 35.79 40.25
CA PHE A 36 8.52 35.80 39.45
C PHE A 36 9.78 35.38 40.23
N GLY A 37 9.66 35.00 41.51
CA GLY A 37 10.76 34.36 42.26
C GLY A 37 12.09 35.12 42.29
N GLY A 38 12.08 36.45 42.13
CA GLY A 38 13.27 37.31 42.06
C GLY A 38 13.43 38.09 40.74
N ALA A 39 12.73 37.71 39.67
CA ALA A 39 12.60 38.53 38.46
C ALA A 39 11.43 39.54 38.59
N PHE A 40 11.37 40.55 37.72
CA PHE A 40 10.28 41.52 37.67
C PHE A 40 9.55 41.44 36.33
N LEU A 41 8.27 41.81 36.31
CA LEU A 41 7.54 42.04 35.07
C LEU A 41 8.14 43.26 34.38
N VAL A 42 8.79 43.06 33.24
CA VAL A 42 9.49 44.08 32.45
C VAL A 42 8.55 44.75 31.45
N GLY A 43 7.61 44.00 30.88
CA GLY A 43 6.68 44.56 29.90
C GLY A 43 5.49 43.67 29.60
N THR A 44 4.56 44.23 28.84
CA THR A 44 3.37 43.52 28.35
C THR A 44 3.32 43.61 26.84
N ARG A 45 3.12 42.46 26.17
CA ARG A 45 2.93 42.39 24.73
C ARG A 45 1.54 41.86 24.42
N VAL A 46 0.82 42.54 23.53
CA VAL A 46 -0.50 42.11 23.06
C VAL A 46 -0.40 41.77 21.59
N VAL A 47 -0.76 40.55 21.24
CA VAL A 47 -0.76 40.06 19.86
C VAL A 47 -2.19 39.87 19.41
N ARG A 48 -2.47 40.26 18.17
CA ARG A 48 -3.76 40.15 17.50
C ARG A 48 -3.67 39.21 16.30
N ARG A 49 -4.69 38.37 16.16
CA ARG A 49 -4.97 37.57 14.95
C ARG A 49 -6.43 37.65 14.57
N GLU A 50 -6.69 37.24 13.34
CA GLU A 50 -8.03 36.91 12.87
C GLU A 50 -8.24 35.40 12.97
N ARG A 51 -9.49 34.98 13.18
CA ARG A 51 -9.94 33.59 13.30
C ARG A 51 -9.48 32.90 14.60
N SER A 52 -8.21 32.83 14.97
CA SER A 52 -7.76 32.11 16.19
C SER A 52 -6.96 32.98 17.15
N HIS A 53 -6.89 32.58 18.42
CA HIS A 53 -5.98 33.19 19.38
C HIS A 53 -4.51 32.93 18.98
N PRO A 54 -3.64 33.95 19.09
CA PRO A 54 -2.19 33.78 19.04
C PRO A 54 -1.71 32.73 20.06
N THR A 55 -0.89 31.78 19.63
CA THR A 55 -0.25 30.78 20.52
C THR A 55 1.14 31.20 20.99
N GLY A 56 1.74 32.22 20.37
CA GLY A 56 3.05 32.74 20.73
C GLY A 56 3.16 34.25 20.53
N PRO A 57 4.22 34.89 21.07
CA PRO A 57 4.41 36.34 21.00
C PRO A 57 4.62 36.87 19.57
N ASP A 58 5.07 36.02 18.65
CA ASP A 58 5.29 36.37 17.22
C ASP A 58 4.24 35.75 16.30
N ASP A 59 3.21 35.08 16.85
CA ASP A 59 2.11 34.49 16.11
C ASP A 59 1.01 35.54 15.85
N GLY A 60 1.26 36.50 14.95
CA GLY A 60 0.29 37.52 14.54
C GLY A 60 0.83 38.94 14.53
N ILE A 61 -0.07 39.92 14.60
CA ILE A 61 0.28 41.34 14.61
C ILE A 61 0.42 41.78 16.07
N ALA A 62 1.62 42.17 16.49
CA ALA A 62 1.81 42.77 17.80
C ALA A 62 1.23 44.19 17.81
N VAL A 63 0.11 44.39 18.52
CA VAL A 63 -0.59 45.67 18.62
C VAL A 63 -0.08 46.51 19.79
N LEU A 64 0.44 45.87 20.83
CA LEU A 64 1.18 46.50 21.91
C LEU A 64 2.55 45.84 22.01
N THR A 65 3.62 46.64 21.88
CA THR A 65 5.00 46.19 22.04
C THR A 65 5.73 47.22 22.91
N GLY A 66 6.33 46.80 24.03
CA GLY A 66 7.19 47.68 24.83
C GLY A 66 7.49 47.19 26.24
N ASP A 67 8.51 47.80 26.84
CA ASP A 67 8.96 47.59 28.23
C ASP A 67 8.10 48.37 29.25
N THR A 68 6.81 48.56 28.92
CA THR A 68 5.87 49.29 29.79
C THR A 68 4.81 48.33 30.28
N VAL A 69 4.76 48.17 31.60
CA VAL A 69 3.73 47.38 32.28
C VAL A 69 2.42 48.16 32.23
N THR A 70 1.43 47.60 31.53
CA THR A 70 0.07 48.16 31.43
C THR A 70 -0.95 47.07 31.68
N GLU A 71 -2.18 47.45 32.02
CA GLU A 71 -3.31 46.53 32.27
C GLU A 71 -4.51 46.80 31.35
N SER A 72 -4.35 47.74 30.41
CA SER A 72 -5.36 48.06 29.43
C SER A 72 -4.73 48.60 28.15
N TYR A 73 -5.38 48.34 27.02
CA TYR A 73 -4.98 48.82 25.70
C TYR A 73 -6.20 49.04 24.80
N VAL A 74 -6.17 50.02 23.91
CA VAL A 74 -7.22 50.23 22.90
C VAL A 74 -6.60 49.98 21.54
N ASP A 75 -7.10 48.97 20.83
CA ASP A 75 -6.69 48.66 19.47
C ASP A 75 -7.63 49.36 18.47
N GLU A 76 -7.09 50.29 17.69
CA GLU A 76 -7.84 51.18 16.79
C GLU A 76 -7.65 50.80 15.31
N GLY A 77 -8.44 51.40 14.42
CA GLY A 77 -8.31 51.18 12.97
C GLY A 77 -8.81 49.81 12.49
N LEU A 78 -9.63 49.14 13.30
CA LEU A 78 -10.14 47.80 13.03
C LEU A 78 -11.20 47.80 11.92
N THR A 79 -11.27 46.69 11.19
CA THR A 79 -12.29 46.48 10.14
C THR A 79 -13.62 46.10 10.79
N PRO A 80 -14.70 46.87 10.59
CA PRO A 80 -16.02 46.51 11.12
C PRO A 80 -16.52 45.18 10.61
N GLY A 81 -17.23 44.44 11.46
CA GLY A 81 -17.75 43.10 11.15
C GLY A 81 -16.73 41.98 11.34
N THR A 82 -15.44 42.30 11.55
CA THR A 82 -14.41 41.29 11.81
C THR A 82 -14.22 41.07 13.30
N ARG A 83 -14.20 39.80 13.73
CA ARG A 83 -13.87 39.41 15.10
C ARG A 83 -12.36 39.22 15.24
N TYR A 84 -11.76 39.96 16.16
CA TYR A 84 -10.34 39.93 16.44
C TYR A 84 -10.08 39.14 17.72
N TYR A 85 -9.00 38.37 17.71
CA TYR A 85 -8.56 37.49 18.78
C TYR A 85 -7.23 37.99 19.31
N TYR A 86 -7.14 38.12 20.63
CA TYR A 86 -6.00 38.68 21.33
C TYR A 86 -5.44 37.66 22.32
N THR A 87 -4.13 37.65 22.47
CA THR A 87 -3.42 37.00 23.58
C THR A 87 -2.47 38.01 24.20
N VAL A 88 -2.54 38.15 25.52
CA VAL A 88 -1.67 39.03 26.31
C VAL A 88 -0.52 38.19 26.85
N PHE A 89 0.71 38.64 26.64
CA PHE A 89 1.91 37.99 27.12
C PHE A 89 2.62 38.89 28.15
N ALA A 90 2.93 38.34 29.32
CA ALA A 90 3.80 38.97 30.30
C ALA A 90 5.26 38.71 29.96
N PHE A 91 6.10 39.74 29.94
CA PHE A 91 7.53 39.63 29.67
C PHE A 91 8.34 39.85 30.95
N ASP A 92 9.17 38.89 31.33
CA ASP A 92 9.99 38.94 32.57
C ASP A 92 11.45 39.36 32.34
N GLY A 93 11.79 39.78 31.11
CA GLY A 93 13.16 40.10 30.69
C GLY A 93 13.90 38.92 30.07
N THR A 94 13.43 37.69 30.27
CA THR A 94 14.03 36.46 29.71
C THR A 94 13.10 35.73 28.74
N GLY A 95 11.79 35.83 28.93
CA GLY A 95 10.80 35.19 28.07
C GLY A 95 9.38 35.72 28.26
N TYR A 96 8.50 35.30 27.36
CA TYR A 96 7.07 35.64 27.36
C TYR A 96 6.23 34.53 27.97
N HIS A 97 5.29 34.90 28.85
CA HIS A 97 4.40 33.97 29.56
C HIS A 97 2.93 34.30 29.29
N ALA A 98 2.15 33.27 28.93
CA ALA A 98 0.70 33.35 28.76
C ALA A 98 0.04 32.02 29.17
N ALA A 99 -1.25 32.07 29.51
CA ALA A 99 -2.07 30.93 29.87
C ALA A 99 -3.52 31.13 29.36
N ASP A 100 -4.42 30.18 29.61
CA ASP A 100 -5.80 30.24 29.13
C ASP A 100 -6.54 31.55 29.52
N GLY A 101 -6.23 32.10 30.69
CA GLY A 101 -6.81 33.36 31.17
C GLY A 101 -6.25 34.64 30.53
N SER A 102 -5.26 34.53 29.65
CA SER A 102 -4.59 35.66 28.99
C SER A 102 -5.18 36.00 27.61
N SER A 103 -6.20 35.26 27.17
CA SER A 103 -6.79 35.37 25.84
C SER A 103 -8.17 36.04 25.87
N ALA A 104 -8.48 36.87 24.88
CA ALA A 104 -9.78 37.53 24.74
C ALA A 104 -10.16 37.75 23.27
N ALA A 105 -11.44 37.92 22.97
CA ALA A 105 -11.91 38.21 21.61
C ALA A 105 -13.09 39.16 21.61
N ALA A 106 -13.18 40.02 20.59
CA ALA A 106 -14.31 40.94 20.41
C ALA A 106 -14.56 41.24 18.92
N LEU A 107 -15.82 41.57 18.61
CA LEU A 107 -16.23 42.02 17.28
C LEU A 107 -15.89 43.50 17.12
N ALA A 108 -15.18 43.88 16.06
CA ALA A 108 -15.06 45.29 15.70
C ALA A 108 -16.38 45.79 15.10
N THR A 109 -16.90 46.90 15.63
CA THR A 109 -18.20 47.47 15.27
C THR A 109 -18.03 48.64 14.30
N ALA A 110 -19.10 49.03 13.61
CA ALA A 110 -19.13 50.30 12.87
C ALA A 110 -19.98 51.33 13.63
N ASP A 111 -19.65 52.60 13.45
CA ASP A 111 -20.44 53.74 13.91
C ASP A 111 -21.71 53.97 13.04
N HIS A 112 -21.71 53.42 11.82
CA HIS A 112 -22.79 53.49 10.82
C HIS A 112 -23.25 54.92 10.48
N GLY A 113 -22.50 55.95 10.89
CA GLY A 113 -22.86 57.36 10.76
C GLY A 113 -24.23 57.74 11.33
N LEU A 114 -24.79 56.96 12.27
CA LEU A 114 -26.18 57.13 12.74
C LEU A 114 -26.39 58.49 13.41
N ALA A 115 -25.43 58.91 14.25
CA ALA A 115 -25.48 60.20 14.92
C ALA A 115 -25.51 61.37 13.92
N GLU A 116 -24.69 61.29 12.87
CA GLU A 116 -24.62 62.32 11.82
C GLU A 116 -25.91 62.39 11.01
N ARG A 117 -26.52 61.23 10.70
CA ARG A 117 -27.82 61.17 10.02
C ARG A 117 -28.93 61.76 10.89
N LEU A 118 -28.97 61.42 12.18
CA LEU A 118 -29.93 61.98 13.13
C LEU A 118 -29.77 63.50 13.27
N TYR A 119 -28.53 63.98 13.39
CA TYR A 119 -28.23 65.40 13.48
C TYR A 119 -28.62 66.17 12.20
N ALA A 120 -28.34 65.60 11.02
CA ALA A 120 -28.70 66.19 9.73
C ALA A 120 -30.22 66.26 9.51
N MET A 121 -31.01 65.39 10.15
CA MET A 121 -32.47 65.42 10.11
C MET A 121 -33.09 66.48 11.03
N LEU A 122 -32.31 67.10 11.93
CA LEU A 122 -32.82 68.18 12.79
C LEU A 122 -33.02 69.47 11.99
N PRO A 123 -34.01 70.31 12.34
CA PRO A 123 -34.15 71.65 11.78
C PRO A 123 -32.86 72.47 11.85
N ALA A 124 -32.59 73.28 10.81
CA ALA A 124 -31.35 74.05 10.66
C ALA A 124 -31.03 74.98 11.86
N VAL A 125 -32.04 75.44 12.60
CA VAL A 125 -31.85 76.25 13.82
C VAL A 125 -31.04 75.49 14.89
N HIS A 126 -31.32 74.20 15.08
CA HIS A 126 -30.59 73.37 16.05
C HIS A 126 -29.19 73.02 15.58
N GLN A 127 -28.93 73.00 14.27
CA GLN A 127 -27.60 72.76 13.74
C GLN A 127 -26.73 74.03 13.83
N ARG A 128 -27.31 75.20 13.54
CA ARG A 128 -26.62 76.49 13.57
C ARG A 128 -26.15 76.88 14.97
N ASP A 129 -26.98 76.63 15.98
CA ASP A 129 -26.73 77.07 17.35
C ASP A 129 -25.95 76.02 18.17
N ASP A 130 -25.65 74.85 17.59
CA ASP A 130 -24.86 73.79 18.23
C ASP A 130 -23.35 74.01 18.08
N LEU A 131 -22.84 75.03 18.77
CA LEU A 131 -21.43 75.42 18.76
C LEU A 131 -20.61 74.68 19.82
N ALA A 132 -19.30 74.53 19.56
CA ALA A 132 -18.37 74.00 20.55
C ALA A 132 -18.27 74.93 21.77
N LEU A 133 -18.09 74.34 22.96
CA LEU A 133 -17.92 75.11 24.19
C LEU A 133 -16.65 75.95 24.12
N ARG A 134 -16.75 77.22 24.47
CA ARG A 134 -15.62 78.14 24.56
C ARG A 134 -14.79 77.87 25.82
N ALA A 135 -13.53 78.29 25.83
CA ALA A 135 -12.62 78.01 26.94
C ALA A 135 -13.10 78.61 28.28
N ASP A 136 -13.76 79.76 28.25
CA ASP A 136 -14.42 80.40 29.39
C ASP A 136 -15.62 79.60 29.90
N GLU A 137 -16.43 79.04 29.00
CA GLU A 137 -17.57 78.19 29.34
C GLU A 137 -17.11 76.87 29.96
N ILE A 138 -16.02 76.27 29.45
CA ILE A 138 -15.42 75.06 30.03
C ILE A 138 -14.89 75.33 31.43
N ALA A 139 -14.20 76.46 31.64
CA ALA A 139 -13.67 76.85 32.95
C ALA A 139 -14.76 77.08 34.00
N ALA A 140 -15.98 77.44 33.58
CA ALA A 140 -17.14 77.63 34.46
C ALA A 140 -17.85 76.31 34.86
N LEU A 141 -17.53 75.17 34.23
CA LEU A 141 -18.13 73.87 34.56
C LEU A 141 -17.50 73.25 35.82
N ALA A 142 -18.21 72.31 36.44
CA ALA A 142 -17.69 71.54 37.57
C ALA A 142 -16.38 70.82 37.19
N PRO A 143 -15.37 70.75 38.09
CA PRO A 143 -14.06 70.15 37.79
C PRO A 143 -14.13 68.73 37.21
N GLN A 144 -15.11 67.93 37.65
CA GLN A 144 -15.34 66.58 37.16
C GLN A 144 -15.81 66.56 35.70
N ILE A 145 -16.62 67.53 35.29
CA ILE A 145 -17.10 67.68 33.91
C ILE A 145 -15.96 68.20 33.03
N GLN A 146 -15.14 69.13 33.53
CA GLN A 146 -13.93 69.59 32.83
C GLN A 146 -12.99 68.41 32.53
N GLU A 147 -12.79 67.54 33.52
CA GLU A 147 -11.94 66.36 33.37
C GLU A 147 -12.55 65.34 32.39
N THR A 148 -13.88 65.16 32.44
CA THR A 148 -14.59 64.32 31.48
C THR A 148 -14.50 64.85 30.05
N LEU A 149 -14.57 66.18 29.86
CA LEU A 149 -14.42 66.81 28.54
C LEU A 149 -12.99 66.68 28.01
N ARG A 150 -11.98 66.72 28.89
CA ARG A 150 -10.57 66.48 28.53
C ARG A 150 -10.32 65.04 28.10
N SER A 151 -10.98 64.08 28.75
CA SER A 151 -10.85 62.65 28.46
C SER A 151 -11.64 62.19 27.23
N LEU A 152 -12.48 63.05 26.63
CA LEU A 152 -13.15 62.74 25.36
C LEU A 152 -12.13 62.56 24.20
N PRO A 153 -12.48 61.73 23.20
CA PRO A 153 -11.74 61.65 21.94
C PRO A 153 -11.57 63.03 21.28
N PRO A 154 -10.42 63.34 20.66
CA PRO A 154 -10.15 64.64 20.03
C PRO A 154 -11.25 65.10 19.06
N GLU A 155 -11.83 64.14 18.33
CA GLU A 155 -12.88 64.34 17.34
C GLU A 155 -14.21 64.83 17.92
N LEU A 156 -14.46 64.59 19.22
CA LEU A 156 -15.68 64.99 19.93
C LEU A 156 -15.50 66.28 20.74
N ARG A 157 -14.26 66.63 21.12
CA ARG A 157 -13.97 67.85 21.89
C ARG A 157 -14.40 69.12 21.15
N GLY A 158 -14.18 69.16 19.85
CA GLY A 158 -14.52 70.30 18.99
C GLY A 158 -15.96 70.32 18.45
N ARG A 159 -16.81 69.36 18.82
CA ARG A 159 -18.21 69.31 18.36
C ARG A 159 -19.15 70.08 19.28
N GLY A 160 -20.33 70.43 18.76
CA GLY A 160 -21.40 71.01 19.57
C GLY A 160 -21.94 70.04 20.62
N GLN A 161 -22.59 70.59 21.64
CA GLN A 161 -23.16 69.83 22.77
C GLN A 161 -24.24 68.84 22.33
N LEU A 162 -25.12 69.25 21.40
CA LEU A 162 -26.21 68.43 20.88
C LEU A 162 -25.67 67.30 20.00
N ARG A 163 -24.69 67.59 19.14
CA ARG A 163 -24.02 66.56 18.32
C ARG A 163 -23.31 65.51 19.19
N ARG A 164 -22.63 65.92 20.28
CA ARG A 164 -22.05 64.98 21.26
C ARG A 164 -23.11 64.11 21.93
N PHE A 165 -24.24 64.70 22.33
CA PHE A 165 -25.36 63.96 22.92
C PHE A 165 -25.91 62.91 21.95
N LEU A 166 -26.16 63.29 20.70
CA LEU A 166 -26.64 62.35 19.68
C LEU A 166 -25.63 61.24 19.38
N THR A 167 -24.33 61.52 19.41
CA THR A 167 -23.29 60.49 19.31
C THR A 167 -23.39 59.48 20.43
N ALA A 168 -23.55 59.92 21.68
CA ALA A 168 -23.71 59.03 22.82
C ALA A 168 -24.99 58.18 22.73
N VAL A 169 -26.11 58.76 22.28
CA VAL A 169 -27.39 58.06 22.12
C VAL A 169 -27.38 57.07 20.95
N ALA A 170 -26.69 57.39 19.86
CA ALA A 170 -26.64 56.53 18.67
C ALA A 170 -25.64 55.38 18.81
N ALA A 171 -24.61 55.50 19.66
CA ALA A 171 -23.57 54.49 19.81
C ALA A 171 -24.10 53.08 20.17
N PRO A 172 -25.02 52.90 21.14
CA PRO A 172 -25.66 51.60 21.39
C PRO A 172 -26.44 51.03 20.19
N LEU A 173 -27.06 51.89 19.37
CA LEU A 173 -27.79 51.47 18.17
C LEU A 173 -26.83 50.99 17.07
N ALA A 174 -25.68 51.66 16.92
CA ALA A 174 -24.63 51.27 16.00
C ALA A 174 -24.00 49.92 16.40
N LEU A 175 -23.79 49.71 17.71
CA LEU A 175 -23.39 48.43 18.29
C LEU A 175 -24.42 47.34 17.98
N ALA A 176 -25.71 47.58 18.29
CA ALA A 176 -26.79 46.63 18.05
C ALA A 176 -26.90 46.23 16.58
N ARG A 177 -26.81 47.21 15.67
CA ARG A 177 -26.80 46.96 14.22
C ARG A 177 -25.60 46.10 13.80
N SER A 178 -24.39 46.44 14.26
CA SER A 178 -23.19 45.67 13.94
C SER A 178 -23.29 44.23 14.44
N THR A 179 -23.85 44.01 15.64
CA THR A 179 -24.10 42.66 16.15
C THR A 179 -25.16 41.91 15.35
N ALA A 180 -26.20 42.60 14.88
CA ALA A 180 -27.24 41.99 14.04
C ALA A 180 -26.71 41.61 12.64
N GLU A 181 -25.86 42.43 12.05
CA GLU A 181 -25.19 42.12 10.79
C GLU A 181 -24.24 40.91 10.94
N ALA A 182 -23.52 40.81 12.07
CA ALA A 182 -22.64 39.68 12.38
C ALA A 182 -23.38 38.35 12.60
N LEU A 183 -24.70 38.34 12.85
CA LEU A 183 -25.47 37.09 12.96
C LEU A 183 -25.45 36.28 11.65
N ARG A 184 -25.28 36.93 10.49
CA ARG A 184 -25.19 36.26 9.18
C ARG A 184 -23.93 35.40 9.07
N ASP A 185 -22.88 35.75 9.80
CA ASP A 185 -21.59 35.07 9.76
C ASP A 185 -21.55 33.87 10.73
N LEU A 186 -22.62 33.60 11.48
CA LEU A 186 -22.70 32.43 12.39
C LEU A 186 -22.69 31.08 11.65
N HIS A 187 -23.00 31.05 10.36
CA HIS A 187 -22.89 29.84 9.53
C HIS A 187 -21.50 29.66 8.91
N ASP A 188 -20.65 30.68 8.93
CA ASP A 188 -19.29 30.61 8.41
C ASP A 188 -18.34 30.05 9.48
N ILE A 189 -17.84 28.84 9.26
CA ILE A 189 -16.92 28.15 10.17
C ILE A 189 -15.69 29.01 10.51
N ASP A 190 -15.18 29.83 9.59
CA ASP A 190 -13.98 30.63 9.81
C ASP A 190 -14.23 31.87 10.67
N ARG A 191 -15.46 32.38 10.66
CA ARG A 191 -15.84 33.64 11.31
C ARG A 191 -16.66 33.45 12.56
N VAL A 192 -17.33 32.31 12.68
CA VAL A 192 -18.15 31.98 13.83
C VAL A 192 -17.31 32.05 15.10
N PRO A 193 -17.90 32.60 16.17
CA PRO A 193 -17.29 32.55 17.49
C PRO A 193 -17.01 31.11 17.97
N PRO A 194 -15.87 30.85 18.65
CA PRO A 194 -15.51 29.51 19.08
C PRO A 194 -16.55 28.87 20.01
N GLU A 195 -17.28 29.68 20.80
CA GLU A 195 -18.37 29.21 21.67
C GLU A 195 -19.52 28.55 20.91
N TYR A 196 -19.73 28.89 19.64
CA TYR A 196 -20.79 28.32 18.80
C TYR A 196 -20.30 27.22 17.84
N LEU A 197 -18.98 26.99 17.72
CA LEU A 197 -18.44 25.87 16.92
C LEU A 197 -19.04 24.51 17.33
N PRO A 198 -19.23 24.18 18.63
CA PRO A 198 -19.86 22.93 19.02
C PRO A 198 -21.32 22.80 18.55
N LEU A 199 -22.05 23.92 18.42
CA LEU A 199 -23.43 23.91 17.92
C LEU A 199 -23.46 23.64 16.42
N LEU A 200 -22.54 24.24 15.66
CA LEU A 200 -22.38 23.94 14.23
C LEU A 200 -21.96 22.50 14.00
N ALA A 201 -21.03 21.99 14.81
CA ALA A 201 -20.62 20.61 14.77
C ALA A 201 -21.80 19.67 15.08
N ALA A 202 -22.64 20.00 16.06
CA ALA A 202 -23.82 19.21 16.40
C ALA A 202 -24.85 19.10 15.26
N PHE A 203 -24.97 20.11 14.37
CA PHE A 203 -25.84 20.01 13.19
C PHE A 203 -25.45 18.89 12.22
N ILE A 204 -24.16 18.53 12.18
CA ILE A 204 -23.65 17.38 11.41
C ILE A 204 -23.35 16.18 12.32
N ASP A 205 -23.88 16.20 13.55
CA ASP A 205 -23.65 15.21 14.60
C ASP A 205 -22.15 15.09 14.99
N TRP A 206 -21.27 16.02 14.62
CA TRP A 206 -19.85 15.99 14.95
C TRP A 206 -19.59 16.45 16.39
N ARG A 207 -18.69 15.75 17.11
CA ARG A 207 -18.26 16.14 18.47
C ARG A 207 -16.89 16.80 18.40
N THR A 208 -16.84 18.11 18.61
CA THR A 208 -15.59 18.90 18.61
C THR A 208 -14.80 18.68 19.89
N ASP A 209 -13.49 18.43 19.77
CA ASP A 209 -12.59 18.40 20.91
C ASP A 209 -12.22 19.82 21.35
N ARG A 210 -12.61 20.19 22.57
CA ARG A 210 -12.39 21.54 23.12
C ARG A 210 -10.97 21.75 23.66
N THR A 211 -10.20 20.67 23.84
CA THR A 211 -8.80 20.76 24.27
C THR A 211 -7.89 21.25 23.15
N LEU A 212 -8.34 21.12 21.89
CA LEU A 212 -7.58 21.55 20.73
C LEU A 212 -7.64 23.07 20.54
N PRO A 213 -6.60 23.70 19.96
CA PRO A 213 -6.66 25.09 19.54
C PRO A 213 -7.83 25.37 18.58
N VAL A 214 -8.38 26.59 18.62
CA VAL A 214 -9.57 26.97 17.83
C VAL A 214 -9.42 26.71 16.32
N TYR A 215 -8.23 26.91 15.76
CA TYR A 215 -7.99 26.63 14.34
C TYR A 215 -8.13 25.13 14.01
N ALA A 216 -7.67 24.25 14.90
CA ALA A 216 -7.78 22.81 14.74
C ALA A 216 -9.24 22.37 14.84
N GLN A 217 -9.99 22.89 15.82
CA GLN A 217 -11.43 22.68 15.94
C GLN A 217 -12.21 23.05 14.67
N ARG A 218 -11.89 24.21 14.07
CA ARG A 218 -12.50 24.61 12.78
C ARG A 218 -12.17 23.66 11.65
N ASN A 219 -10.92 23.23 11.56
CA ASN A 219 -10.49 22.25 10.56
C ASN A 219 -11.18 20.89 10.76
N GLU A 220 -11.51 20.50 11.99
CA GLU A 220 -12.32 19.31 12.26
C GLU A 220 -13.72 19.44 11.66
N VAL A 221 -14.44 20.52 11.99
CA VAL A 221 -15.81 20.75 11.50
C VAL A 221 -15.83 20.85 9.97
N ARG A 222 -14.81 21.49 9.37
CA ARG A 222 -14.66 21.59 7.91
C ARG A 222 -14.39 20.24 7.25
N ALA A 223 -13.57 19.39 7.85
CA ALA A 223 -13.19 18.10 7.28
C ALA A 223 -14.28 17.02 7.46
N ALA A 224 -15.12 17.15 8.48
CA ALA A 224 -16.13 16.17 8.85
C ALA A 224 -17.03 15.69 7.68
N PRO A 225 -17.61 16.55 6.82
CA PRO A 225 -18.44 16.10 5.70
C PRO A 225 -17.73 15.18 4.71
N ALA A 226 -16.43 15.41 4.46
CA ALA A 226 -15.64 14.55 3.58
C ALA A 226 -15.40 13.18 4.23
N LEU A 227 -15.11 13.15 5.54
CA LEU A 227 -14.91 11.92 6.31
C LEU A 227 -16.18 11.04 6.33
N TYR A 228 -17.38 11.64 6.47
CA TYR A 228 -18.64 10.89 6.42
C TYR A 228 -18.89 10.22 5.07
N ARG A 229 -18.44 10.81 3.95
CA ARG A 229 -18.59 10.19 2.62
C ARG A 229 -17.73 8.95 2.42
N THR A 230 -16.69 8.80 3.25
CA THR A 230 -15.72 7.71 3.17
C THR A 230 -15.80 6.77 4.38
N VAL A 231 -16.93 6.76 5.11
CA VAL A 231 -17.19 5.84 6.23
C VAL A 231 -17.01 4.39 5.76
N GLY A 232 -16.38 3.57 6.61
CA GLY A 232 -16.10 2.17 6.29
C GLY A 232 -14.97 1.92 5.29
N THR A 233 -14.29 2.97 4.80
CA THR A 233 -13.08 2.81 3.99
C THR A 233 -11.83 2.78 4.86
N VAL A 234 -10.83 1.99 4.45
CA VAL A 234 -9.55 1.89 5.18
C VAL A 234 -8.80 3.23 5.28
N PRO A 235 -8.69 4.05 4.20
CA PRO A 235 -8.04 5.35 4.30
C PRO A 235 -8.68 6.27 5.36
N ASN A 236 -10.02 6.23 5.47
CA ASN A 236 -10.74 7.01 6.47
C ASN A 236 -10.47 6.50 7.89
N LEU A 237 -10.51 5.18 8.11
CA LEU A 237 -10.17 4.59 9.41
C LEU A 237 -8.76 4.99 9.84
N ARG A 238 -7.77 4.93 8.93
CA ARG A 238 -6.40 5.36 9.23
C ARG A 238 -6.33 6.84 9.60
N GLY A 239 -6.91 7.70 8.75
CA GLY A 239 -6.90 9.15 8.97
C GLY A 239 -7.56 9.57 10.28
N ILE A 240 -8.64 8.89 10.68
CA ILE A 240 -9.33 9.15 11.94
C ILE A 240 -8.49 8.67 13.13
N VAL A 241 -7.99 7.43 13.10
CA VAL A 241 -7.21 6.90 14.23
C VAL A 241 -5.94 7.71 14.43
N THR A 242 -5.16 7.96 13.38
CA THR A 242 -3.95 8.80 13.45
C THR A 242 -4.26 10.21 13.93
N ARG A 243 -5.40 10.81 13.54
CA ARG A 243 -5.81 12.13 14.05
C ARG A 243 -6.03 12.14 15.57
N TYR A 244 -6.68 11.11 16.11
CA TYR A 244 -7.05 11.08 17.53
C TYR A 244 -5.93 10.56 18.45
N THR A 245 -5.05 9.69 17.95
CA THR A 245 -3.96 9.12 18.76
C THR A 245 -2.60 9.74 18.47
N GLY A 246 -2.43 10.41 17.33
CA GLY A 246 -1.11 10.80 16.82
C GLY A 246 -0.24 9.61 16.39
N TRP A 247 -0.77 8.38 16.46
CA TRP A 247 -0.01 7.15 16.20
C TRP A 247 -0.19 6.65 14.78
N GLN A 248 0.80 5.89 14.34
CA GLN A 248 0.74 5.22 13.06
C GLN A 248 -0.16 4.00 13.15
N ILE A 249 -0.96 3.79 12.12
CA ILE A 249 -1.89 2.68 12.03
C ILE A 249 -1.71 1.93 10.71
N ARG A 250 -1.55 0.61 10.83
CA ARG A 250 -1.73 -0.35 9.74
C ARG A 250 -3.00 -1.15 9.96
N VAL A 251 -3.67 -1.52 8.88
CA VAL A 251 -4.96 -2.21 8.92
C VAL A 251 -4.80 -3.57 8.27
N ALA A 252 -5.36 -4.63 8.86
CA ALA A 252 -5.41 -5.95 8.25
C ALA A 252 -6.84 -6.48 8.23
N GLU A 253 -7.29 -7.00 7.10
CA GLU A 253 -8.58 -7.67 7.00
C GLU A 253 -8.44 -9.15 7.39
N TYR A 254 -9.01 -9.56 8.51
CA TYR A 254 -8.86 -10.94 8.99
C TYR A 254 -9.61 -11.97 8.15
N ALA A 255 -10.55 -11.54 7.30
CA ALA A 255 -11.17 -12.40 6.28
C ALA A 255 -10.15 -13.09 5.35
N GLN A 256 -8.94 -12.52 5.23
CA GLN A 256 -7.80 -13.03 4.46
C GLN A 256 -6.93 -14.03 5.23
N HIS A 257 -7.16 -14.23 6.52
CA HIS A 257 -6.43 -15.19 7.36
C HIS A 257 -7.24 -16.47 7.60
N LEU A 258 -8.49 -16.51 7.11
CA LEU A 258 -9.38 -17.63 7.30
C LEU A 258 -9.10 -18.74 6.29
N ALA A 259 -8.84 -19.93 6.80
CA ALA A 259 -8.79 -21.16 6.06
C ALA A 259 -10.17 -21.45 5.42
N ARG A 260 -10.16 -21.74 4.12
CA ARG A 260 -11.37 -22.02 3.34
C ARG A 260 -11.25 -23.39 2.69
N SER A 261 -12.20 -24.27 2.97
CA SER A 261 -12.28 -25.56 2.29
C SER A 261 -12.48 -25.36 0.80
N ASN A 262 -11.78 -26.15 -0.02
CA ASN A 262 -11.80 -26.08 -1.49
C ASN A 262 -11.25 -24.79 -2.14
N GLN A 263 -10.63 -23.90 -1.36
CA GLN A 263 -9.80 -22.82 -1.90
C GLN A 263 -8.35 -23.09 -1.48
N PRO A 264 -7.49 -23.57 -2.40
CA PRO A 264 -6.11 -23.85 -2.05
C PRO A 264 -5.34 -22.55 -1.84
N ALA A 265 -4.29 -22.59 -1.01
CA ALA A 265 -3.51 -21.41 -0.65
C ALA A 265 -2.91 -20.76 -1.89
N GLN A 266 -3.14 -19.47 -2.08
CA GLN A 266 -2.60 -18.75 -3.23
C GLN A 266 -1.22 -18.20 -2.87
N ALA A 267 -0.22 -18.63 -3.63
CA ALA A 267 1.12 -18.09 -3.55
C ALA A 267 1.35 -17.16 -4.75
N ASN A 268 1.62 -15.89 -4.42
CA ASN A 268 1.93 -14.85 -5.40
C ASN A 268 3.30 -15.11 -6.02
N VAL A 269 3.57 -14.47 -7.16
CA VAL A 269 4.87 -14.62 -7.82
C VAL A 269 5.79 -13.50 -7.37
N PHE A 270 7.00 -13.87 -6.97
CA PHE A 270 8.06 -12.98 -6.54
C PHE A 270 9.37 -13.24 -7.30
N ALA A 271 10.28 -12.28 -7.25
CA ALA A 271 11.57 -12.34 -7.93
C ALA A 271 12.71 -11.83 -7.05
N LEU A 272 13.82 -12.56 -7.08
CA LEU A 272 15.13 -12.12 -6.63
C LEU A 272 16.06 -11.94 -7.83
N ARG A 273 17.06 -11.06 -7.69
CA ARG A 273 18.20 -10.99 -8.60
C ARG A 273 19.50 -11.29 -7.85
N GLU A 274 20.40 -11.98 -8.52
CA GLU A 274 21.75 -12.26 -8.03
C GLU A 274 22.61 -11.00 -8.20
N THR A 275 23.27 -10.59 -7.12
CA THR A 275 24.22 -9.45 -7.09
C THR A 275 25.56 -9.93 -6.52
N ALA A 276 26.61 -9.09 -6.61
CA ALA A 276 27.90 -9.41 -6.00
C ALA A 276 27.82 -9.60 -4.47
N ALA A 277 26.82 -9.01 -3.82
CA ALA A 277 26.58 -9.11 -2.38
C ALA A 277 25.58 -10.23 -2.00
N GLY A 278 25.19 -11.08 -2.94
CA GLY A 278 24.17 -12.12 -2.75
C GLY A 278 22.82 -11.79 -3.40
N TRP A 279 21.77 -12.47 -2.96
CA TRP A 279 20.41 -12.29 -3.48
C TRP A 279 19.75 -11.04 -2.91
N ARG A 280 19.04 -10.29 -3.77
CA ARG A 280 18.23 -9.13 -3.39
C ARG A 280 16.90 -9.16 -4.12
N ALA A 281 15.92 -8.42 -3.61
CA ALA A 281 14.71 -8.10 -4.36
C ALA A 281 15.06 -7.57 -5.76
N ALA A 282 14.44 -8.13 -6.79
CA ALA A 282 14.85 -7.88 -8.17
C ALA A 282 14.65 -6.43 -8.64
N THR A 283 13.74 -5.68 -8.01
CA THR A 283 13.46 -4.26 -8.24
C THR A 283 14.20 -3.33 -7.29
N ASP A 284 14.84 -3.83 -6.23
CA ASP A 284 15.57 -2.99 -5.26
C ASP A 284 16.66 -2.16 -5.97
N ALA A 285 16.91 -0.95 -5.51
CA ALA A 285 17.96 -0.06 -6.01
C ALA A 285 18.96 0.33 -4.91
N ALA A 286 18.81 -0.15 -3.67
CA ALA A 286 19.67 0.24 -2.56
C ALA A 286 21.16 -0.08 -2.83
N ASP A 287 21.46 -1.23 -3.43
CA ASP A 287 22.82 -1.60 -3.84
C ASP A 287 23.39 -0.67 -4.91
N LEU A 288 22.58 -0.32 -5.92
CA LEU A 288 22.97 0.59 -7.00
C LEU A 288 23.23 2.01 -6.51
N LEU A 289 22.59 2.42 -5.42
CA LEU A 289 22.73 3.74 -4.80
C LEU A 289 23.78 3.76 -3.65
N GLY A 290 24.37 2.61 -3.30
CA GLY A 290 25.40 2.51 -2.27
C GLY A 290 24.88 2.38 -0.82
N PHE A 291 23.65 1.92 -0.63
CA PHE A 291 23.01 1.66 0.67
C PHE A 291 22.81 0.17 0.98
N ALA A 292 23.61 -0.70 0.38
CA ALA A 292 23.62 -2.12 0.72
C ALA A 292 24.29 -2.37 2.10
N PRO A 293 23.88 -3.41 2.85
CA PRO A 293 24.56 -3.84 4.07
C PRO A 293 26.08 -3.90 3.91
N PRO A 294 26.84 -3.34 4.88
CA PRO A 294 26.39 -2.82 6.18
C PRO A 294 25.89 -1.36 6.18
N ASN A 295 25.83 -0.66 5.03
CA ASN A 295 25.52 0.78 4.95
C ASN A 295 24.01 1.09 4.81
N THR A 296 23.17 0.48 5.64
CA THR A 296 21.70 0.68 5.60
C THR A 296 21.24 1.90 6.41
N GLY A 297 22.11 2.49 7.22
CA GLY A 297 21.76 3.64 8.06
C GLY A 297 21.03 3.29 9.35
N ASP A 298 20.88 2.00 9.68
CA ASP A 298 20.13 1.54 10.86
C ASP A 298 20.59 2.23 12.16
N GLY A 299 19.65 2.86 12.87
CA GLY A 299 19.90 3.64 14.09
C GLY A 299 20.61 4.99 13.88
N LEU A 300 20.77 5.47 12.64
CA LEU A 300 21.39 6.76 12.33
C LEU A 300 20.36 7.79 11.89
N ALA A 301 20.54 9.06 12.27
CA ALA A 301 19.74 10.17 11.75
C ALA A 301 20.17 10.59 10.33
N SER A 302 21.38 10.23 9.91
CA SER A 302 21.93 10.55 8.59
C SER A 302 22.80 9.42 8.06
N VAL A 303 22.66 9.08 6.78
CA VAL A 303 23.46 8.05 6.10
C VAL A 303 23.87 8.53 4.71
N THR A 304 25.10 8.24 4.29
CA THR A 304 25.62 8.58 2.96
C THR A 304 25.91 7.30 2.18
N GLY A 305 25.43 7.22 0.94
CA GLY A 305 25.69 6.10 0.05
C GLY A 305 27.18 5.97 -0.28
N THR A 306 27.67 4.74 -0.46
CA THR A 306 29.09 4.47 -0.75
C THR A 306 29.47 4.72 -2.21
N LEU A 307 28.50 4.72 -3.12
CA LEU A 307 28.68 4.86 -4.57
C LEU A 307 28.41 6.29 -5.04
N ALA A 308 29.23 6.77 -5.97
CA ALA A 308 29.01 8.03 -6.68
C ALA A 308 28.34 7.76 -8.03
N GLY A 309 27.38 8.60 -8.41
CA GLY A 309 26.71 8.53 -9.71
C GLY A 309 27.66 8.85 -10.88
N PRO A 310 27.22 8.62 -12.14
CA PRO A 310 25.85 8.27 -12.53
C PRO A 310 25.44 6.84 -12.17
N PHE A 311 24.19 6.67 -11.74
CA PHE A 311 23.63 5.40 -11.26
C PHE A 311 22.93 4.64 -12.40
N PRO A 312 23.18 3.32 -12.54
CA PRO A 312 22.62 2.51 -13.62
C PRO A 312 21.19 2.05 -13.29
N LEU A 313 20.26 2.99 -13.15
CA LEU A 313 18.88 2.68 -12.78
C LEU A 313 18.04 2.23 -13.99
N ALA A 314 17.05 1.38 -13.73
CA ALA A 314 16.08 0.92 -14.71
C ALA A 314 14.66 1.34 -14.32
N PRO A 315 13.75 1.59 -15.29
CA PRO A 315 12.38 1.94 -14.97
C PRO A 315 11.72 0.84 -14.14
N GLY A 316 10.99 1.21 -13.09
CA GLY A 316 10.33 0.30 -12.17
C GLY A 316 11.17 -0.16 -10.99
N GLN A 317 12.46 0.22 -10.91
CA GLN A 317 13.26 0.02 -9.70
C GLN A 317 12.73 0.82 -8.52
N GLU A 318 12.98 0.32 -7.32
CA GLU A 318 12.39 0.78 -6.07
C GLU A 318 13.47 1.03 -5.02
N PHE A 319 13.29 2.08 -4.22
CA PHE A 319 14.16 2.43 -3.11
C PHE A 319 13.31 2.75 -1.89
N THR A 320 13.46 1.97 -0.82
CA THR A 320 12.62 2.06 0.38
C THR A 320 13.41 2.57 1.56
N VAL A 321 12.87 3.58 2.24
CA VAL A 321 13.43 4.16 3.46
C VAL A 321 12.34 4.16 4.53
N ALA A 322 12.69 3.77 5.75
CA ALA A 322 11.84 3.88 6.92
C ALA A 322 12.49 4.84 7.93
N THR A 323 11.68 5.44 8.79
CA THR A 323 12.11 6.31 9.90
C THR A 323 11.41 5.91 11.19
N ASP A 324 11.90 6.34 12.34
CA ASP A 324 11.21 6.08 13.61
C ASP A 324 9.85 6.80 13.69
N ALA A 325 9.76 8.00 13.10
CA ALA A 325 8.53 8.79 13.03
C ALA A 325 7.58 8.34 11.92
N GLY A 326 8.11 7.66 10.89
CA GLY A 326 7.49 7.35 9.61
C GLY A 326 7.73 5.90 9.16
N GLY A 327 6.69 5.07 8.98
CA GLY A 327 6.83 3.73 8.38
C GLY A 327 7.51 3.71 7.00
N PRO A 328 7.82 2.53 6.45
CA PRO A 328 8.56 2.41 5.20
C PRO A 328 7.85 3.11 4.04
N VAL A 329 8.58 3.97 3.32
CA VAL A 329 8.14 4.67 2.13
C VAL A 329 9.02 4.24 0.96
N THR A 330 8.38 3.74 -0.10
CA THR A 330 9.07 3.28 -1.32
C THR A 330 8.98 4.32 -2.43
N ALA A 331 10.13 4.81 -2.86
CA ALA A 331 10.28 5.60 -4.08
C ALA A 331 10.47 4.66 -5.29
N ARG A 332 9.63 4.80 -6.33
CA ARG A 332 9.73 4.02 -7.56
C ARG A 332 10.21 4.91 -8.71
N PHE A 333 11.29 4.50 -9.37
CA PHE A 333 11.90 5.26 -10.46
C PHE A 333 11.18 5.00 -11.79
N ALA A 334 10.59 6.03 -12.37
CA ALA A 334 10.03 6.00 -13.72
C ALA A 334 11.09 6.35 -14.76
N ALA A 335 10.90 5.90 -16.00
CA ALA A 335 11.77 6.28 -17.13
C ALA A 335 11.88 7.81 -17.32
N THR A 336 10.91 8.55 -16.80
CA THR A 336 10.75 10.00 -16.93
C THR A 336 11.45 10.79 -15.82
N ASP A 337 11.96 10.11 -14.80
CA ASP A 337 12.52 10.76 -13.61
C ASP A 337 13.95 11.29 -13.81
N ALA A 338 14.60 10.93 -14.93
CA ALA A 338 15.93 11.39 -15.30
C ALA A 338 16.02 11.56 -16.82
N VAL A 339 16.96 12.39 -17.28
CA VAL A 339 17.23 12.55 -18.73
C VAL A 339 17.67 11.23 -19.36
N ALA A 340 18.49 10.47 -18.65
CA ALA A 340 18.89 9.12 -18.98
C ALA A 340 18.91 8.27 -17.70
N LEU A 341 17.83 7.52 -17.44
CA LEU A 341 17.69 6.78 -16.17
C LEU A 341 18.81 5.76 -15.92
N GLY A 342 19.31 5.11 -16.98
CA GLY A 342 20.48 4.22 -16.91
C GLY A 342 21.81 4.92 -16.60
N ALA A 343 21.79 6.24 -16.45
CA ALA A 343 22.92 7.07 -16.01
C ALA A 343 22.40 8.22 -15.11
N ALA A 344 21.46 7.91 -14.21
CA ALA A 344 20.80 8.91 -13.37
C ALA A 344 21.81 9.61 -12.44
N THR A 345 21.75 10.94 -12.38
CA THR A 345 22.59 11.73 -11.49
C THR A 345 22.06 11.68 -10.05
N ALA A 346 22.93 11.94 -9.06
CA ALA A 346 22.48 12.03 -7.67
C ALA A 346 21.42 13.12 -7.44
N VAL A 347 21.43 14.18 -8.24
CA VAL A 347 20.43 15.25 -8.19
C VAL A 347 19.06 14.74 -8.64
N GLU A 348 19.01 13.99 -9.74
CA GLU A 348 17.76 13.38 -10.24
C GLU A 348 17.22 12.36 -9.24
N VAL A 349 18.07 11.50 -8.67
CA VAL A 349 17.67 10.54 -7.63
C VAL A 349 17.14 11.25 -6.38
N ALA A 350 17.84 12.28 -5.89
CA ALA A 350 17.41 13.06 -4.73
C ALA A 350 16.03 13.72 -4.96
N ALA A 351 15.78 14.23 -6.16
CA ALA A 351 14.48 14.82 -6.51
C ALA A 351 13.34 13.79 -6.45
N VAL A 352 13.57 12.55 -6.89
CA VAL A 352 12.57 11.47 -6.79
C VAL A 352 12.29 11.10 -5.34
N VAL A 353 13.34 10.95 -4.51
CA VAL A 353 13.17 10.60 -3.09
C VAL A 353 12.42 11.70 -2.35
N ASN A 354 12.83 12.97 -2.50
CA ASN A 354 12.18 14.12 -1.85
C ASN A 354 10.73 14.34 -2.30
N ARG A 355 10.36 13.88 -3.51
CA ARG A 355 8.99 13.96 -4.00
C ARG A 355 8.04 13.02 -3.27
N VAL A 356 8.54 11.88 -2.80
CA VAL A 356 7.73 10.79 -2.22
C VAL A 356 7.85 10.73 -0.71
N HIS A 357 8.99 11.12 -0.15
CA HIS A 357 9.28 11.00 1.27
C HIS A 357 9.04 12.32 2.01
N PRO A 358 8.03 12.41 2.92
CA PRO A 358 7.77 13.62 3.68
C PRO A 358 8.78 13.85 4.82
N ASP A 359 9.28 12.77 5.44
CA ASP A 359 10.05 12.83 6.69
C ASP A 359 11.58 12.71 6.53
N VAL A 360 12.08 12.65 5.28
CA VAL A 360 13.50 12.49 4.94
C VAL A 360 13.88 13.48 3.86
N THR A 361 15.07 14.07 3.99
CA THR A 361 15.68 14.90 2.96
C THR A 361 16.82 14.14 2.29
N ALA A 362 16.70 13.89 1.00
CA ALA A 362 17.77 13.40 0.15
C ALA A 362 18.57 14.56 -0.45
N THR A 363 19.89 14.52 -0.30
CA THR A 363 20.82 15.55 -0.79
C THR A 363 21.88 14.92 -1.70
N ALA A 364 22.07 15.51 -2.88
CA ALA A 364 23.20 15.18 -3.75
C ALA A 364 24.46 15.90 -3.29
N LEU A 365 25.48 15.15 -2.90
CA LEU A 365 26.76 15.71 -2.47
C LEU A 365 27.65 16.08 -3.68
N PRO A 366 28.60 17.03 -3.54
CA PRO A 366 29.49 17.44 -4.64
C PRO A 366 30.35 16.31 -5.22
N ASN A 367 30.56 15.23 -4.45
CA ASN A 367 31.28 14.04 -4.90
C ASN A 367 30.40 13.04 -5.68
N GLY A 368 29.17 13.42 -6.03
CA GLY A 368 28.23 12.60 -6.79
C GLY A 368 27.50 11.53 -5.96
N ARG A 369 27.65 11.52 -4.63
CA ARG A 369 26.98 10.56 -3.73
C ARG A 369 25.64 11.10 -3.23
N LEU A 370 24.75 10.19 -2.84
CA LEU A 370 23.48 10.52 -2.21
C LEU A 370 23.61 10.48 -0.67
N ARG A 371 23.12 11.49 0.03
CA ARG A 371 22.95 11.50 1.49
C ARG A 371 21.47 11.58 1.84
N LEU A 372 21.05 10.84 2.86
CA LEU A 372 19.71 10.89 3.44
C LEU A 372 19.81 11.43 4.85
N ASP A 373 18.95 12.39 5.19
CA ASP A 373 18.86 13.03 6.50
C ASP A 373 17.40 12.93 7.00
N ALA A 374 17.16 12.31 8.16
CA ALA A 374 15.84 12.25 8.79
C ALA A 374 15.47 13.61 9.39
N HIS A 375 14.19 14.01 9.31
CA HIS A 375 13.72 15.22 9.99
C HIS A 375 13.66 15.02 11.51
N GLU A 376 13.23 13.85 11.97
CA GLU A 376 13.16 13.45 13.38
C GLU A 376 13.53 11.96 13.54
N GLY A 377 14.23 11.64 14.64
CA GLY A 377 14.61 10.26 14.98
C GLY A 377 15.71 9.68 14.09
N THR A 378 15.70 8.35 13.93
CA THR A 378 16.61 7.61 13.05
C THR A 378 15.90 7.18 11.77
N LEU A 379 16.69 6.87 10.75
CA LEU A 379 16.24 6.27 9.49
C LEU A 379 16.87 4.91 9.30
N ARG A 380 16.31 4.12 8.39
CA ARG A 380 16.95 2.92 7.84
C ARG A 380 16.50 2.70 6.41
N VAL A 381 17.43 2.33 5.54
CA VAL A 381 17.14 1.82 4.21
C VAL A 381 16.74 0.36 4.37
N GLU A 382 15.47 0.07 4.11
CA GLU A 382 14.85 -1.23 4.33
C GLU A 382 14.42 -1.80 2.97
N PRO A 383 15.33 -2.45 2.23
CA PRO A 383 14.97 -3.06 0.96
C PRO A 383 13.93 -4.16 1.19
N ALA A 384 13.01 -4.32 0.23
CA ALA A 384 12.11 -5.47 0.26
C ALA A 384 12.95 -6.77 0.24
N GLU A 385 12.53 -7.78 0.99
CA GLU A 385 13.20 -9.09 0.98
C GLU A 385 13.10 -9.74 -0.42
N THR A 386 11.98 -9.54 -1.12
CA THR A 386 11.79 -9.96 -2.51
C THR A 386 10.82 -9.06 -3.26
N SER A 387 10.94 -8.97 -4.59
CA SER A 387 10.11 -8.12 -5.43
C SER A 387 8.84 -8.82 -5.89
N LEU A 388 7.70 -8.18 -5.70
CA LEU A 388 6.42 -8.66 -6.22
C LEU A 388 6.40 -8.62 -7.75
N VAL A 389 6.07 -9.74 -8.38
CA VAL A 389 5.90 -9.85 -9.84
C VAL A 389 4.43 -9.84 -10.23
N SER A 390 3.61 -10.66 -9.57
CA SER A 390 2.19 -10.76 -9.89
C SER A 390 1.35 -11.17 -8.68
N LEU A 391 0.17 -10.54 -8.56
CA LEU A 391 -0.91 -10.88 -7.63
C LEU A 391 -1.97 -11.81 -8.24
N ASP A 392 -1.78 -12.24 -9.49
CA ASP A 392 -2.70 -13.18 -10.18
C ASP A 392 -2.62 -14.61 -9.60
N GLY A 393 -2.27 -14.77 -8.32
CA GLY A 393 -1.85 -16.01 -7.68
C GLY A 393 -2.69 -17.24 -8.06
N ALA A 394 -2.00 -18.33 -8.36
CA ALA A 394 -2.60 -19.66 -8.48
C ALA A 394 -2.34 -20.46 -7.21
N PRO A 395 -3.15 -21.50 -6.96
CA PRO A 395 -3.08 -22.26 -5.73
C PRO A 395 -1.90 -23.24 -5.72
N ARG A 396 -1.38 -23.59 -6.91
CA ARG A 396 -0.27 -24.52 -7.20
C ARG A 396 0.28 -24.22 -8.61
N GLY A 397 1.51 -24.66 -8.89
CA GLY A 397 2.02 -24.79 -10.25
C GLY A 397 3.36 -24.10 -10.48
N ARG A 398 4.27 -24.87 -11.10
CA ARG A 398 5.61 -24.46 -11.53
C ARG A 398 5.58 -23.15 -12.32
N LEU A 399 6.58 -22.31 -12.07
CA LEU A 399 6.89 -21.15 -12.89
C LEU A 399 7.78 -21.58 -14.06
N SER A 400 7.43 -21.18 -15.28
CA SER A 400 8.20 -21.52 -16.47
C SER A 400 8.66 -20.26 -17.21
N PRO A 401 9.81 -19.70 -16.82
CA PRO A 401 10.42 -18.59 -17.53
C PRO A 401 11.14 -19.05 -18.80
N VAL A 402 10.99 -18.29 -19.88
CA VAL A 402 11.68 -18.48 -21.16
C VAL A 402 12.47 -17.23 -21.47
N ALA A 403 13.80 -17.31 -21.41
CA ALA A 403 14.69 -16.20 -21.69
C ALA A 403 14.52 -15.70 -23.14
N VAL A 404 14.55 -14.38 -23.32
CA VAL A 404 14.58 -13.70 -24.62
C VAL A 404 15.64 -12.60 -24.61
N THR A 405 15.98 -12.07 -25.78
CA THR A 405 16.90 -10.94 -25.86
C THR A 405 16.38 -9.76 -25.03
N GLY A 406 17.15 -9.34 -24.02
CA GLY A 406 16.79 -8.21 -23.15
C GLY A 406 15.69 -8.47 -22.11
N GLY A 407 15.29 -9.73 -21.88
CA GLY A 407 14.19 -10.04 -20.96
C GLY A 407 13.83 -11.52 -20.87
N PHE A 408 12.61 -11.83 -20.43
CA PHE A 408 12.05 -13.20 -20.45
C PHE A 408 10.51 -13.17 -20.47
N HIS A 409 9.91 -14.28 -20.89
CA HIS A 409 8.47 -14.52 -20.76
C HIS A 409 8.23 -15.51 -19.63
N LEU A 410 7.39 -15.16 -18.67
CA LEU A 410 6.96 -16.02 -17.57
C LEU A 410 5.62 -16.65 -17.91
N PHE A 411 5.60 -17.97 -18.03
CA PHE A 411 4.36 -18.76 -18.09
C PHE A 411 4.06 -19.30 -16.70
N HIS A 412 2.83 -19.06 -16.23
CA HIS A 412 2.40 -19.53 -14.92
C HIS A 412 0.90 -19.82 -14.92
N ALA A 413 0.49 -20.77 -14.08
CA ALA A 413 -0.92 -20.95 -13.79
C ALA A 413 -1.44 -19.78 -12.92
N VAL A 414 -2.70 -19.42 -13.16
CA VAL A 414 -3.53 -18.46 -12.42
C VAL A 414 -4.84 -19.15 -12.05
N SER A 415 -5.42 -18.84 -10.89
CA SER A 415 -6.78 -19.28 -10.53
C SER A 415 -7.54 -18.13 -9.89
N ASP A 416 -8.68 -17.75 -10.46
CA ASP A 416 -9.62 -16.84 -9.80
C ASP A 416 -10.61 -17.68 -8.96
N PRO A 417 -10.49 -17.68 -7.61
CA PRO A 417 -11.34 -18.47 -6.74
C PRO A 417 -12.78 -17.92 -6.67
N LEU A 418 -13.01 -16.69 -7.15
CA LEU A 418 -14.32 -16.05 -7.22
C LEU A 418 -14.98 -16.19 -8.61
N ALA A 419 -14.24 -16.60 -9.64
CA ALA A 419 -14.78 -16.77 -10.99
C ALA A 419 -16.04 -17.66 -11.02
N PRO A 420 -16.10 -18.83 -10.34
CA PRO A 420 -17.31 -19.65 -10.35
C PRO A 420 -18.54 -18.93 -9.74
N VAL A 421 -18.32 -18.09 -8.73
CA VAL A 421 -19.38 -17.30 -8.07
C VAL A 421 -19.83 -16.15 -8.97
N ARG A 422 -18.89 -15.43 -9.58
CA ARG A 422 -19.16 -14.35 -10.55
C ARG A 422 -19.90 -14.88 -11.77
N ASP A 423 -19.49 -16.01 -12.31
CA ASP A 423 -20.15 -16.66 -13.45
C ASP A 423 -21.55 -17.15 -13.08
N ARG A 424 -21.75 -17.61 -11.85
CA ARG A 424 -23.08 -17.98 -11.35
C ARG A 424 -23.95 -16.73 -11.19
N ALA A 425 -23.42 -15.65 -10.64
CA ALA A 425 -24.12 -14.38 -10.49
C ALA A 425 -24.48 -13.79 -11.86
N ALA A 426 -23.55 -13.80 -12.82
CA ALA A 426 -23.76 -13.35 -14.20
C ALA A 426 -24.80 -14.21 -14.92
N ARG A 427 -24.74 -15.54 -14.80
CA ARG A 427 -25.76 -16.46 -15.37
C ARG A 427 -27.14 -16.22 -14.76
N ARG A 428 -27.23 -15.96 -13.46
CA ARG A 428 -28.50 -15.65 -12.77
C ARG A 428 -29.05 -14.28 -13.15
N ALA A 429 -28.17 -13.27 -13.25
CA ALA A 429 -28.53 -11.94 -13.73
C ALA A 429 -29.03 -11.99 -15.19
N ALA A 430 -28.36 -12.76 -16.05
CA ALA A 430 -28.81 -13.02 -17.42
C ALA A 430 -30.15 -13.79 -17.46
N ALA A 431 -30.41 -14.66 -16.49
CA ALA A 431 -31.67 -15.35 -16.30
C ALA A 431 -32.75 -14.50 -15.57
N GLY A 432 -32.50 -13.21 -15.30
CA GLY A 432 -33.46 -12.30 -14.66
C GLY A 432 -33.73 -12.58 -13.18
N THR A 433 -32.96 -13.46 -12.54
CA THR A 433 -33.11 -13.83 -11.12
C THR A 433 -32.07 -13.08 -10.29
N GLY A 434 -32.43 -11.89 -9.81
CA GLY A 434 -31.58 -11.11 -8.91
C GLY A 434 -31.29 -11.83 -7.59
N PHE A 435 -30.28 -11.39 -6.84
CA PHE A 435 -30.14 -11.79 -5.44
C PHE A 435 -31.44 -11.42 -4.69
N ALA A 436 -31.96 -12.33 -3.87
CA ALA A 436 -33.01 -11.97 -2.93
C ALA A 436 -32.54 -10.73 -2.15
N ARG A 437 -33.30 -9.64 -2.23
CA ARG A 437 -33.08 -8.46 -1.38
C ARG A 437 -32.99 -8.96 0.07
N ALA A 438 -32.07 -8.39 0.84
CA ALA A 438 -32.08 -8.58 2.29
C ALA A 438 -33.50 -8.25 2.77
N ILE A 439 -34.11 -9.21 3.49
CA ILE A 439 -35.42 -9.04 4.10
C ILE A 439 -35.34 -7.81 4.98
N VAL A 440 -36.01 -6.73 4.56
CA VAL A 440 -36.26 -5.58 5.43
C VAL A 440 -37.27 -6.07 6.45
N THR A 441 -36.95 -5.91 7.73
CA THR A 441 -37.76 -6.32 8.87
C THR A 441 -39.23 -5.92 8.71
N GLY A 442 -40.14 -6.90 8.64
CA GLY A 442 -41.59 -6.65 8.64
C GLY A 442 -42.48 -7.69 7.95
N GLU A 443 -41.96 -8.54 7.06
CA GLU A 443 -42.78 -9.58 6.41
C GLU A 443 -42.68 -10.93 7.14
N ALA A 444 -43.83 -11.55 7.39
CA ALA A 444 -43.94 -12.85 8.04
C ALA A 444 -43.18 -13.93 7.26
N LEU A 445 -42.31 -14.67 7.95
CA LEU A 445 -41.61 -15.84 7.40
C LEU A 445 -42.63 -16.85 6.86
N VAL A 446 -42.73 -16.95 5.53
CA VAL A 446 -43.21 -18.19 4.91
C VAL A 446 -42.03 -19.16 4.93
N PRO A 447 -42.16 -20.34 5.55
CA PRO A 447 -41.08 -21.32 5.57
C PRO A 447 -40.74 -21.70 4.12
N ALA A 448 -39.48 -21.45 3.73
CA ALA A 448 -38.99 -21.93 2.45
C ALA A 448 -39.14 -23.46 2.39
N PRO A 449 -39.70 -24.03 1.32
CA PRO A 449 -39.76 -25.49 1.19
C PRO A 449 -38.35 -26.04 1.28
N ALA A 450 -38.20 -27.17 1.98
CA ALA A 450 -36.93 -27.85 2.19
C ALA A 450 -36.17 -27.92 0.85
N VAL A 451 -35.11 -27.11 0.74
CA VAL A 451 -34.23 -27.15 -0.42
C VAL A 451 -33.50 -28.48 -0.31
N THR A 452 -33.91 -29.44 -1.15
CA THR A 452 -33.11 -30.62 -1.45
C THR A 452 -31.69 -30.14 -1.68
N ALA A 453 -30.74 -30.65 -0.88
CA ALA A 453 -29.34 -30.26 -0.97
C ALA A 453 -28.96 -30.22 -2.46
N PRO A 454 -28.46 -29.08 -2.99
CA PRO A 454 -28.12 -29.00 -4.40
C PRO A 454 -27.20 -30.18 -4.71
N PRO A 455 -27.41 -30.90 -5.84
CA PRO A 455 -26.57 -32.04 -6.17
C PRO A 455 -25.11 -31.59 -6.08
N PHE A 456 -24.28 -32.39 -5.41
CA PHE A 456 -22.85 -32.17 -5.32
C PHE A 456 -22.33 -31.91 -6.73
N LEU A 457 -22.05 -30.63 -7.03
CA LEU A 457 -21.46 -30.26 -8.30
C LEU A 457 -20.03 -30.80 -8.26
N PRO A 458 -19.64 -31.70 -9.18
CA PRO A 458 -18.28 -32.19 -9.22
C PRO A 458 -17.32 -31.00 -9.34
N PRO A 459 -16.13 -31.07 -8.72
CA PRO A 459 -15.14 -30.00 -8.81
C PRO A 459 -14.86 -29.71 -10.30
N SER A 460 -15.09 -28.46 -10.72
CA SER A 460 -14.65 -28.02 -12.05
C SER A 460 -13.13 -27.87 -12.02
N PRO A 461 -12.38 -28.32 -13.04
CA PRO A 461 -10.96 -28.04 -13.16
C PRO A 461 -10.74 -26.52 -13.14
N GLN A 462 -10.03 -26.01 -12.13
CA GLN A 462 -9.72 -24.60 -11.96
C GLN A 462 -8.29 -24.34 -12.43
N GLY A 463 -8.09 -23.29 -13.23
CA GLY A 463 -6.77 -22.88 -13.70
C GLY A 463 -6.80 -22.26 -15.09
N THR A 464 -5.98 -21.24 -15.28
CA THR A 464 -5.70 -20.64 -16.57
C THR A 464 -4.20 -20.42 -16.68
N VAL A 465 -3.61 -20.83 -17.79
CA VAL A 465 -2.21 -20.52 -18.09
C VAL A 465 -2.16 -19.09 -18.59
N CYS A 466 -1.40 -18.26 -17.88
CA CYS A 466 -1.12 -16.89 -18.27
C CYS A 466 0.35 -16.73 -18.68
N VAL A 467 0.60 -15.75 -19.54
CA VAL A 467 1.93 -15.28 -19.91
C VAL A 467 2.11 -13.83 -19.47
N LYS A 468 3.26 -13.54 -18.87
CA LYS A 468 3.68 -12.20 -18.48
C LYS A 468 5.11 -11.97 -18.95
N SER A 469 5.39 -10.86 -19.60
CA SER A 469 6.75 -10.57 -20.08
C SER A 469 7.48 -9.63 -19.12
N TYR A 470 8.79 -9.80 -19.02
CA TYR A 470 9.69 -8.80 -18.45
C TYR A 470 10.64 -8.31 -19.54
N ARG A 471 10.60 -7.01 -19.86
CA ARG A 471 11.47 -6.37 -20.88
C ARG A 471 11.72 -4.91 -20.49
N GLY A 472 12.94 -4.43 -20.77
CA GLY A 472 13.27 -3.00 -20.57
C GLY A 472 13.17 -2.50 -19.13
N GLY A 473 13.35 -3.36 -18.14
CA GLY A 473 13.19 -3.03 -16.71
C GLY A 473 11.77 -3.22 -16.18
N GLN A 474 10.79 -3.51 -17.05
CA GLN A 474 9.38 -3.45 -16.70
C GLN A 474 8.66 -4.77 -16.94
N TRP A 475 7.65 -5.00 -16.10
CA TRP A 475 6.71 -6.09 -16.23
C TRP A 475 5.52 -5.69 -17.11
N GLY A 476 5.24 -6.49 -18.13
CA GLY A 476 4.04 -6.42 -18.94
C GLY A 476 2.78 -6.85 -18.19
N GLY A 477 1.64 -6.71 -18.86
CA GLY A 477 0.36 -7.25 -18.40
C GLY A 477 0.36 -8.78 -18.38
N SER A 478 -0.55 -9.36 -17.61
CA SER A 478 -0.81 -10.81 -17.63
C SER A 478 -1.82 -11.11 -18.74
N ALA A 479 -1.43 -11.92 -19.73
CA ALA A 479 -2.29 -12.31 -20.84
C ALA A 479 -2.67 -13.79 -20.72
N VAL A 480 -3.95 -14.10 -20.90
CA VAL A 480 -4.45 -15.48 -20.90
C VAL A 480 -3.96 -16.20 -22.15
N ALA A 481 -3.30 -17.35 -21.98
CA ALA A 481 -2.89 -18.22 -23.08
C ALA A 481 -3.93 -19.32 -23.33
N PHE A 482 -4.16 -20.20 -22.35
CA PHE A 482 -5.07 -21.33 -22.47
C PHE A 482 -5.78 -21.65 -21.14
N PRO A 483 -7.00 -22.20 -21.17
CA PRO A 483 -7.59 -22.81 -19.98
C PRO A 483 -6.79 -24.07 -19.59
N GLY A 484 -6.67 -24.35 -18.29
CA GLY A 484 -5.94 -25.52 -17.79
C GLY A 484 -4.76 -25.18 -16.87
N GLY A 485 -4.04 -26.22 -16.46
CA GLY A 485 -3.19 -26.27 -15.27
C GLY A 485 -1.74 -25.82 -15.44
N GLU A 486 -0.80 -26.72 -15.12
CA GLU A 486 0.63 -26.44 -14.92
C GLU A 486 1.38 -26.25 -16.25
N PRO A 487 2.01 -25.08 -16.49
CA PRO A 487 2.69 -24.82 -17.75
C PRO A 487 4.17 -25.26 -17.73
N ALA A 488 4.63 -25.72 -18.88
CA ALA A 488 6.04 -25.87 -19.22
C ALA A 488 6.29 -25.30 -20.61
N ALA A 489 7.13 -24.28 -20.67
CA ALA A 489 7.45 -23.56 -21.89
C ALA A 489 8.95 -23.61 -22.17
N ALA A 490 9.31 -23.66 -23.45
CA ALA A 490 10.69 -23.58 -23.91
C ALA A 490 10.78 -22.85 -25.24
N ALA A 491 11.92 -22.17 -25.46
CA ALA A 491 12.19 -21.50 -26.71
C ALA A 491 12.29 -22.50 -27.88
N LEU A 492 11.75 -22.13 -29.02
CA LEU A 492 11.87 -22.83 -30.29
C LEU A 492 12.59 -21.93 -31.31
N PRO A 493 13.40 -22.53 -32.21
CA PRO A 493 13.97 -21.79 -33.33
C PRO A 493 12.89 -21.09 -34.18
N PRO A 494 13.20 -19.93 -34.78
CA PRO A 494 12.34 -19.30 -35.77
C PRO A 494 11.95 -20.28 -36.89
N ALA A 495 10.76 -20.09 -37.48
CA ALA A 495 10.30 -20.93 -38.60
C ALA A 495 11.13 -20.73 -39.89
N GLY A 496 11.95 -19.67 -39.93
CA GLY A 496 12.83 -19.34 -41.04
C GLY A 496 13.72 -18.14 -40.70
N PRO A 497 14.72 -17.82 -41.53
CA PRO A 497 15.62 -16.70 -41.31
C PRO A 497 14.87 -15.36 -41.22
N GLY A 498 15.21 -14.52 -40.24
CA GLY A 498 14.59 -13.20 -40.06
C GLY A 498 13.18 -13.19 -39.46
N LEU A 499 12.59 -14.36 -39.18
CA LEU A 499 11.33 -14.47 -38.45
C LEU A 499 11.55 -14.40 -36.93
N PRO A 500 10.53 -13.97 -36.15
CA PRO A 500 10.62 -13.97 -34.70
C PRO A 500 10.85 -15.38 -34.12
N GLY A 501 11.51 -15.44 -32.97
CA GLY A 501 11.62 -16.67 -32.18
C GLY A 501 10.26 -17.18 -31.77
N ARG A 502 10.14 -18.50 -31.57
CA ARG A 502 8.87 -19.14 -31.19
C ARG A 502 9.00 -19.74 -29.78
N VAL A 503 7.88 -20.09 -29.19
CA VAL A 503 7.82 -20.80 -27.90
C VAL A 503 6.91 -22.01 -28.04
N LEU A 504 7.38 -23.17 -27.60
CA LEU A 504 6.51 -24.32 -27.36
C LEU A 504 5.98 -24.19 -25.93
N LEU A 505 4.66 -24.19 -25.78
CA LEU A 505 3.99 -24.27 -24.49
C LEU A 505 3.30 -25.62 -24.38
N ALA A 506 3.60 -26.37 -23.32
CA ALA A 506 2.89 -27.57 -22.92
C ALA A 506 2.21 -27.37 -21.57
N TRP A 507 1.06 -27.99 -21.35
CA TRP A 507 0.34 -27.92 -20.07
C TRP A 507 -0.52 -29.15 -19.85
N VAL A 508 -0.91 -29.41 -18.59
CA VAL A 508 -1.89 -30.45 -18.27
C VAL A 508 -3.29 -29.85 -18.33
N ASP A 509 -4.11 -30.38 -19.23
CA ASP A 509 -5.54 -30.12 -19.20
C ASP A 509 -6.20 -30.98 -18.12
N ARG A 510 -7.05 -30.33 -17.31
CA ARG A 510 -7.80 -30.92 -16.19
C ARG A 510 -6.94 -31.80 -15.26
N PRO A 511 -5.90 -31.22 -14.63
CA PRO A 511 -5.01 -31.97 -13.75
C PRO A 511 -5.78 -32.62 -12.59
N GLY A 512 -5.38 -33.83 -12.20
CA GLY A 512 -6.00 -34.59 -11.10
C GLY A 512 -7.21 -35.45 -11.49
N PHE A 513 -7.66 -35.39 -12.74
CA PHE A 513 -8.70 -36.26 -13.28
C PHE A 513 -8.10 -37.41 -14.08
N GLY A 514 -8.76 -38.58 -14.07
CA GLY A 514 -8.25 -39.79 -14.74
C GLY A 514 -8.17 -39.68 -16.28
N ASP A 515 -8.82 -38.68 -16.85
CA ASP A 515 -8.82 -38.36 -18.27
C ASP A 515 -8.03 -37.08 -18.61
N ALA A 516 -7.14 -36.65 -17.69
CA ALA A 516 -6.22 -35.55 -17.94
C ALA A 516 -5.30 -35.85 -19.14
N ARG A 517 -4.97 -34.80 -19.89
CA ARG A 517 -4.10 -34.89 -21.08
C ARG A 517 -3.04 -33.83 -21.04
N VAL A 518 -1.85 -34.17 -21.54
CA VAL A 518 -0.83 -33.17 -21.85
C VAL A 518 -1.15 -32.53 -23.20
N MET A 519 -1.38 -31.23 -23.19
CA MET A 519 -1.65 -30.40 -24.34
C MET A 519 -0.40 -29.62 -24.74
N SER A 520 -0.30 -29.24 -26.01
CA SER A 520 0.78 -28.39 -26.53
C SER A 520 0.27 -27.41 -27.59
N ALA A 521 0.94 -26.27 -27.67
CA ALA A 521 0.75 -25.25 -28.70
C ALA A 521 2.06 -24.51 -28.95
N ILE A 522 2.23 -23.99 -30.17
CA ILE A 522 3.37 -23.15 -30.55
C ILE A 522 2.89 -21.70 -30.63
N GLY A 523 3.55 -20.83 -29.88
CA GLY A 523 3.28 -19.40 -29.84
C GLY A 523 4.37 -18.60 -30.52
N THR A 524 3.98 -17.57 -31.25
CA THR A 524 4.89 -16.53 -31.75
C THR A 524 4.60 -15.23 -31.01
N PRO A 525 5.57 -14.64 -30.27
CA PRO A 525 5.36 -13.39 -29.56
C PRO A 525 5.14 -12.25 -30.55
N GLY A 526 4.29 -11.30 -30.18
CA GLY A 526 4.14 -10.04 -30.90
C GLY A 526 5.45 -9.25 -30.96
N THR A 527 5.53 -8.34 -31.93
CA THR A 527 6.63 -7.37 -31.98
C THR A 527 6.28 -6.18 -31.08
N ALA A 528 7.25 -5.68 -30.33
CA ALA A 528 7.05 -4.45 -29.56
C ALA A 528 6.78 -3.30 -30.53
N THR A 529 5.73 -2.53 -30.27
CA THR A 529 5.31 -1.42 -31.13
C THR A 529 5.29 -0.10 -30.35
N PRO A 530 5.72 1.00 -30.98
CA PRO A 530 5.56 2.34 -30.41
C PRO A 530 4.10 2.80 -30.49
N PRO A 531 3.69 3.80 -29.68
CA PRO A 531 2.36 4.40 -29.80
C PRO A 531 2.21 5.00 -31.19
N ALA A 532 1.12 4.64 -31.89
CA ALA A 532 0.87 5.11 -33.23
C ALA A 532 -0.51 5.78 -33.35
N LEU A 533 -0.54 7.06 -33.66
CA LEU A 533 -1.74 7.83 -33.97
C LEU A 533 -1.97 7.85 -35.47
N THR A 534 -3.21 7.66 -35.92
CA THR A 534 -3.56 7.80 -37.35
C THR A 534 -4.70 8.78 -37.50
N GLY A 535 -4.50 9.81 -38.33
CA GLY A 535 -5.54 10.77 -38.67
C GLY A 535 -6.63 10.12 -39.52
N VAL A 536 -7.86 10.64 -39.46
CA VAL A 536 -8.99 10.12 -40.26
C VAL A 536 -9.16 10.81 -41.62
N ARG A 537 -8.30 11.77 -41.95
CA ARG A 537 -8.34 12.53 -43.21
C ARG A 537 -7.19 12.12 -44.11
N SER A 538 -7.47 12.00 -45.40
CA SER A 538 -6.47 11.91 -46.46
C SER A 538 -6.24 13.29 -47.09
N GLY A 539 -5.02 13.52 -47.60
CA GLY A 539 -4.64 14.81 -48.19
C GLY A 539 -5.42 15.12 -49.49
N PRO A 540 -5.46 16.41 -49.91
CA PRO A 540 -4.77 17.56 -49.34
C PRO A 540 -5.36 18.10 -48.02
N PHE A 541 -4.51 18.61 -47.12
CA PHE A 541 -4.90 19.02 -45.77
C PHE A 541 -5.13 20.54 -45.66
N PRO A 542 -6.32 21.03 -45.25
CA PRO A 542 -6.60 22.46 -45.12
C PRO A 542 -6.01 23.03 -43.82
N ILE A 543 -4.68 23.07 -43.72
CA ILE A 543 -3.96 23.50 -42.51
C ILE A 543 -3.92 25.04 -42.45
N PRO A 544 -4.48 25.69 -41.41
CA PRO A 544 -4.37 27.14 -41.27
C PRO A 544 -2.92 27.60 -41.11
N HIS A 545 -2.51 28.67 -41.79
CA HIS A 545 -1.15 29.20 -41.69
C HIS A 545 -0.82 29.70 -40.29
N GLY A 546 0.39 29.41 -39.81
CA GLY A 546 0.87 29.76 -38.48
C GLY A 546 0.29 28.89 -37.35
N SER A 547 -0.56 27.91 -37.69
CA SER A 547 -1.13 26.97 -36.71
C SER A 547 -0.09 26.00 -36.17
N TRP A 548 -0.39 25.45 -34.99
CA TRP A 548 0.47 24.52 -34.28
C TRP A 548 -0.15 23.13 -34.20
N LEU A 549 0.71 22.11 -34.23
CA LEU A 549 0.44 20.77 -33.73
C LEU A 549 1.32 20.56 -32.50
N VAL A 550 0.70 20.42 -31.33
CA VAL A 550 1.40 20.20 -30.06
C VAL A 550 1.26 18.74 -29.67
N LEU A 551 2.41 18.07 -29.56
CA LEU A 551 2.52 16.67 -29.17
C LEU A 551 3.07 16.57 -27.76
N ALA A 552 2.59 15.59 -26.99
CA ALA A 552 3.11 15.22 -25.70
C ALA A 552 3.51 13.74 -25.72
N ASP A 553 4.68 13.42 -25.17
CA ASP A 553 5.07 12.04 -24.89
C ASP A 553 4.60 11.61 -23.48
N ALA A 554 4.90 10.36 -23.09
CA ALA A 554 4.57 9.81 -21.79
C ALA A 554 5.13 10.58 -20.59
N THR A 555 6.19 11.37 -20.79
CA THR A 555 6.84 12.17 -19.74
C THR A 555 6.13 13.49 -19.50
N GLY A 556 5.11 13.80 -20.30
CA GLY A 556 4.47 15.12 -20.32
C GLY A 556 5.31 16.18 -21.05
N ARG A 557 6.48 15.81 -21.60
CA ARG A 557 7.29 16.69 -22.43
C ARG A 557 6.53 17.03 -23.70
N ARG A 558 6.32 18.33 -23.92
CA ARG A 558 5.57 18.86 -25.06
C ARG A 558 6.49 19.37 -26.15
N ARG A 559 6.09 19.16 -27.41
CA ARG A 559 6.76 19.71 -28.59
C ARG A 559 5.74 20.26 -29.56
N GLY A 560 5.88 21.54 -29.88
CA GLY A 560 5.07 22.21 -30.89
C GLY A 560 5.72 22.11 -32.27
N VAL A 561 4.93 21.79 -33.28
CA VAL A 561 5.26 21.96 -34.70
C VAL A 561 4.40 23.09 -35.23
N GLN A 562 5.02 24.22 -35.56
CA GLN A 562 4.35 25.29 -36.28
C GLN A 562 4.33 24.95 -37.78
N PHE A 563 3.25 25.26 -38.50
CA PHE A 563 3.18 25.17 -39.96
C PHE A 563 3.20 26.59 -40.56
N ALA A 564 4.22 26.90 -41.34
CA ALA A 564 4.40 28.17 -42.05
C ALA A 564 3.94 28.07 -43.50
N ARG A 565 3.71 29.21 -44.15
CA ARG A 565 3.29 29.25 -45.56
C ARG A 565 4.36 28.68 -46.49
N ASP A 566 5.63 28.98 -46.21
CA ASP A 566 6.78 28.59 -47.05
C ASP A 566 7.16 27.11 -46.90
N ASP A 567 6.47 26.37 -46.02
CA ASP A 567 6.66 24.93 -45.87
C ASP A 567 6.01 24.10 -46.99
N PHE A 568 5.10 24.71 -47.76
CA PHE A 568 4.26 24.02 -48.74
C PHE A 568 4.40 24.67 -50.13
N ALA A 569 4.53 23.85 -51.17
CA ALA A 569 4.59 24.32 -52.55
C ALA A 569 3.25 24.95 -52.99
N ASP A 570 2.13 24.36 -52.56
CA ASP A 570 0.80 24.97 -52.62
C ASP A 570 0.23 25.14 -51.20
N PRO A 571 0.33 26.35 -50.61
CA PRO A 571 -0.18 26.61 -49.27
C PRO A 571 -1.70 26.44 -49.14
N ALA A 572 -2.46 26.43 -50.24
CA ALA A 572 -3.91 26.18 -50.21
C ALA A 572 -4.27 24.69 -50.22
N ALA A 573 -3.34 23.82 -50.63
CA ALA A 573 -3.53 22.37 -50.68
C ALA A 573 -2.27 21.56 -50.23
N PRO A 574 -1.79 21.71 -48.98
CA PRO A 574 -0.68 20.92 -48.44
C PRO A 574 -0.82 19.42 -48.68
N MET A 575 0.17 18.84 -49.35
CA MET A 575 0.21 17.40 -49.64
C MET A 575 0.80 16.61 -48.46
N LEU A 576 0.41 15.34 -48.33
CA LEU A 576 0.84 14.48 -47.23
C LEU A 576 2.38 14.40 -47.09
N GLY A 577 3.11 14.33 -48.22
CA GLY A 577 4.57 14.28 -48.21
C GLY A 577 5.22 15.53 -47.60
N GLU A 578 4.66 16.71 -47.87
CA GLU A 578 5.15 17.99 -47.33
C GLU A 578 4.87 18.08 -45.82
N VAL A 579 3.66 17.70 -45.41
CA VAL A 579 3.28 17.66 -43.98
C VAL A 579 4.17 16.69 -43.20
N ILE A 580 4.46 15.51 -43.74
CA ILE A 580 5.38 14.53 -43.14
C ILE A 580 6.79 15.14 -42.99
N ALA A 581 7.30 15.81 -44.01
CA ALA A 581 8.64 16.42 -43.98
C ALA A 581 8.74 17.49 -42.88
N VAL A 582 7.75 18.38 -42.77
CA VAL A 582 7.72 19.43 -41.74
C VAL A 582 7.70 18.84 -40.33
N ILE A 583 6.86 17.83 -40.11
CA ILE A 583 6.74 17.20 -38.79
C ILE A 583 8.03 16.46 -38.43
N ASN A 584 8.62 15.68 -39.34
CA ASN A 584 9.88 14.98 -39.07
C ASN A 584 11.05 15.93 -38.82
N LEU A 585 11.08 17.09 -39.49
CA LEU A 585 12.09 18.12 -39.27
C LEU A 585 11.97 18.77 -37.88
N ARG A 586 10.74 19.05 -37.43
CA ARG A 586 10.49 19.89 -36.23
C ARG A 586 10.17 19.11 -34.94
N ALA A 587 9.64 17.89 -35.08
CA ALA A 587 9.27 16.99 -33.97
C ALA A 587 10.18 15.77 -33.81
N GLY A 588 11.34 15.75 -34.47
CA GLY A 588 12.36 14.72 -34.30
C GLY A 588 12.69 14.48 -32.81
N GLY A 589 12.76 13.21 -32.42
CA GLY A 589 13.02 12.77 -31.04
C GLY A 589 11.79 12.55 -30.17
N ILE A 590 10.58 12.96 -30.59
CA ILE A 590 9.30 12.62 -29.92
C ILE A 590 8.43 11.76 -30.83
N THR A 591 8.38 12.08 -32.13
CA THR A 591 7.61 11.30 -33.10
C THR A 591 8.28 11.25 -34.47
N THR A 592 7.90 10.25 -35.25
CA THR A 592 8.17 10.14 -36.68
C THR A 592 6.83 10.07 -37.42
N ALA A 593 6.65 10.96 -38.38
CA ALA A 593 5.50 11.02 -39.27
C ALA A 593 5.72 10.12 -40.49
N SER A 594 4.67 9.40 -40.90
CA SER A 594 4.66 8.55 -42.08
C SER A 594 3.26 8.51 -42.72
N ALA A 595 3.15 7.94 -43.92
CA ALA A 595 1.86 7.73 -44.57
C ALA A 595 1.21 6.42 -44.08
N ALA A 596 -0.05 6.49 -43.66
CA ALA A 596 -0.88 5.31 -43.41
C ALA A 596 -1.44 4.72 -44.71
N PRO A 597 -1.81 3.42 -44.72
CA PRO A 597 -2.63 2.85 -45.80
C PRO A 597 -3.92 3.67 -45.97
N GLY A 598 -4.16 4.21 -47.17
CA GLY A 598 -5.29 5.11 -47.46
C GLY A 598 -4.96 6.61 -47.51
N GLY A 599 -3.68 7.00 -47.39
CA GLY A 599 -3.23 8.38 -47.63
C GLY A 599 -3.46 9.34 -46.45
N ALA A 600 -3.66 8.82 -45.25
CA ALA A 600 -3.73 9.60 -44.02
C ALA A 600 -2.37 9.76 -43.33
N LEU A 601 -2.26 10.73 -42.44
CA LEU A 601 -1.05 10.98 -41.64
C LEU A 601 -0.96 10.01 -40.45
N ARG A 602 0.20 9.34 -40.30
CA ARG A 602 0.51 8.45 -39.17
C ARG A 602 1.63 9.01 -38.28
N LEU A 603 1.24 9.28 -37.04
CA LEU A 603 1.96 9.65 -35.82
C LEU A 603 2.69 8.53 -35.08
N THR A 604 3.96 8.20 -35.32
CA THR A 604 4.63 7.11 -34.57
C THR A 604 5.55 7.65 -33.48
N GLY A 605 5.33 7.29 -32.21
CA GLY A 605 6.18 7.73 -31.09
C GLY A 605 7.60 7.17 -31.15
N ALA A 606 8.54 7.82 -30.47
CA ALA A 606 9.95 7.42 -30.43
C ALA A 606 10.25 6.24 -29.49
N SER A 607 9.41 6.01 -28.49
CA SER A 607 9.58 4.96 -27.48
C SER A 607 8.59 3.82 -27.69
N ILE A 608 8.99 2.60 -27.34
CA ILE A 608 8.14 1.39 -27.37
C ILE A 608 7.65 1.01 -25.97
N GLY A 609 6.65 0.15 -25.90
CA GLY A 609 6.14 -0.40 -24.64
C GLY A 609 4.87 0.27 -24.11
N THR A 610 4.24 -0.35 -23.12
CA THR A 610 2.92 0.09 -22.61
C THR A 610 2.95 1.45 -21.90
N ASP A 611 4.11 1.84 -21.40
CA ASP A 611 4.29 3.13 -20.73
C ASP A 611 4.64 4.24 -21.72
N ALA A 612 5.00 3.88 -22.96
CA ALA A 612 5.12 4.84 -24.04
C ALA A 612 3.71 5.28 -24.46
N SER A 613 3.49 6.59 -24.47
CA SER A 613 2.28 7.20 -25.01
C SER A 613 2.64 8.38 -25.89
N LEU A 614 1.77 8.64 -26.85
CA LEU A 614 1.82 9.81 -27.71
C LEU A 614 0.43 10.43 -27.69
N THR A 615 0.38 11.71 -27.33
CA THR A 615 -0.86 12.48 -27.27
C THR A 615 -0.75 13.75 -28.11
N VAL A 616 -1.77 14.04 -28.90
CA VAL A 616 -2.00 15.35 -29.52
C VAL A 616 -2.78 16.20 -28.53
N ASP A 617 -2.19 17.30 -28.07
CA ASP A 617 -2.88 18.26 -27.19
C ASP A 617 -3.87 19.08 -28.03
N LEU A 618 -5.11 18.59 -28.11
CA LEU A 618 -6.17 19.19 -28.94
C LEU A 618 -6.47 20.65 -28.55
N ALA A 619 -6.31 21.02 -27.27
CA ALA A 619 -6.58 22.38 -26.81
C ALA A 619 -5.51 23.39 -27.29
N ARG A 620 -4.28 22.92 -27.55
CA ARG A 620 -3.17 23.76 -28.00
C ARG A 620 -2.82 23.56 -29.48
N SER A 621 -3.50 22.65 -30.17
CA SER A 621 -3.21 22.29 -31.56
C SER A 621 -4.25 22.84 -32.53
N GLY A 622 -3.96 24.00 -33.13
CA GLY A 622 -4.81 24.59 -34.18
C GLY A 622 -4.83 23.78 -35.49
N ALA A 623 -3.82 22.93 -35.75
CA ALA A 623 -3.74 22.10 -36.95
C ALA A 623 -4.38 20.71 -36.80
N ALA A 624 -4.72 20.27 -35.57
CA ALA A 624 -5.12 18.88 -35.29
C ALA A 624 -6.34 18.43 -36.11
N THR A 625 -7.39 19.25 -36.17
CA THR A 625 -8.61 18.93 -36.93
C THR A 625 -8.36 18.87 -38.44
N ALA A 626 -7.50 19.74 -38.98
CA ALA A 626 -7.13 19.73 -40.40
C ALA A 626 -6.44 18.41 -40.77
N LEU A 627 -5.58 17.90 -39.88
CA LEU A 627 -4.86 16.63 -40.01
C LEU A 627 -5.70 15.39 -39.66
N GLY A 628 -6.95 15.57 -39.23
CA GLY A 628 -7.87 14.47 -38.91
C GLY A 628 -7.67 13.87 -37.51
N PHE A 629 -7.14 14.64 -36.54
CA PHE A 629 -7.08 14.26 -35.13
C PHE A 629 -8.21 14.94 -34.32
N GLY A 630 -8.87 14.15 -33.46
CA GLY A 630 -9.94 14.57 -32.56
C GLY A 630 -9.99 13.69 -31.30
N PRO A 631 -11.01 13.83 -30.44
CA PRO A 631 -11.04 13.20 -29.12
C PRO A 631 -10.86 11.67 -29.13
N ASN A 632 -11.25 10.99 -30.20
CA ASN A 632 -11.24 9.53 -30.30
C ASN A 632 -9.93 8.95 -30.88
N ASN A 633 -9.03 9.79 -31.41
CA ASN A 633 -7.78 9.36 -32.03
C ASN A 633 -6.60 10.31 -31.73
N ALA A 634 -6.68 11.05 -30.61
CA ALA A 634 -5.64 11.97 -30.17
C ALA A 634 -4.64 11.34 -29.20
N THR A 635 -4.92 10.16 -28.66
CA THR A 635 -4.04 9.47 -27.70
C THR A 635 -3.80 8.03 -28.15
N ALA A 636 -2.54 7.59 -28.10
CA ALA A 636 -2.14 6.20 -28.34
C ALA A 636 -1.10 5.78 -27.30
N SER A 637 -1.12 4.50 -26.96
CA SER A 637 -0.10 3.82 -26.16
C SER A 637 0.66 2.80 -27.02
N GLY A 638 1.93 2.58 -26.71
CA GLY A 638 2.71 1.49 -27.29
C GLY A 638 2.32 0.15 -26.68
N ASP A 639 2.94 -0.90 -27.20
CA ASP A 639 2.81 -2.28 -26.68
C ASP A 639 4.19 -2.95 -26.67
N TRP A 640 4.43 -3.82 -25.69
CA TRP A 640 5.63 -4.63 -25.61
C TRP A 640 5.60 -5.86 -26.54
N GLY A 641 4.47 -6.09 -27.21
CA GLY A 641 4.25 -7.26 -28.05
C GLY A 641 4.03 -8.52 -27.21
N ASP A 642 3.47 -8.35 -26.01
CA ASP A 642 3.32 -9.43 -25.03
C ASP A 642 2.22 -10.42 -25.41
N VAL A 643 1.43 -10.10 -26.43
CA VAL A 643 0.39 -10.98 -26.98
C VAL A 643 1.04 -12.00 -27.92
N PHE A 644 0.80 -13.27 -27.64
CA PHE A 644 1.24 -14.38 -28.48
C PHE A 644 0.18 -14.74 -29.51
N THR A 645 0.62 -15.02 -30.75
CA THR A 645 -0.20 -15.71 -31.74
C THR A 645 0.04 -17.21 -31.60
N TRP A 646 -0.97 -17.94 -31.13
CA TRP A 646 -0.89 -19.37 -30.85
C TRP A 646 -1.43 -20.23 -32.00
N THR A 647 -0.80 -21.38 -32.24
CA THR A 647 -1.44 -22.48 -32.98
C THR A 647 -2.61 -23.07 -32.17
N PRO A 648 -3.58 -23.74 -32.81
CA PRO A 648 -4.60 -24.49 -32.08
C PRO A 648 -3.97 -25.47 -31.09
N ALA A 649 -4.53 -25.57 -29.88
CA ALA A 649 -4.08 -26.51 -28.86
C ALA A 649 -4.30 -27.95 -29.34
N GLN A 650 -3.28 -28.80 -29.20
CA GLN A 650 -3.34 -30.21 -29.58
C GLN A 650 -2.82 -31.11 -28.46
N PRO A 651 -3.43 -32.29 -28.23
CA PRO A 651 -2.89 -33.27 -27.29
C PRO A 651 -1.55 -33.80 -27.80
N VAL A 652 -0.60 -34.05 -26.90
CA VAL A 652 0.67 -34.68 -27.25
C VAL A 652 0.40 -36.13 -27.68
N PRO A 653 0.62 -36.48 -28.97
CA PRO A 653 0.04 -37.68 -29.58
C PRO A 653 0.61 -39.00 -29.03
N VAL A 654 1.83 -38.97 -28.51
CA VAL A 654 2.50 -40.14 -27.90
C VAL A 654 2.02 -40.42 -26.47
N LEU A 655 1.24 -39.52 -25.87
CA LEU A 655 0.68 -39.67 -24.53
C LEU A 655 -0.82 -39.99 -24.60
N SER A 656 -1.23 -41.05 -23.91
CA SER A 656 -2.64 -41.36 -23.67
C SER A 656 -3.25 -40.44 -22.62
N ALA A 657 -4.54 -40.60 -22.32
CA ALA A 657 -5.12 -39.95 -21.15
C ALA A 657 -4.62 -40.65 -19.88
N GLY A 658 -4.33 -39.89 -18.83
CA GLY A 658 -3.75 -40.42 -17.60
C GLY A 658 -3.43 -39.36 -16.56
N ASN A 659 -2.78 -39.77 -15.47
CA ASN A 659 -2.46 -38.88 -14.36
C ASN A 659 -1.08 -38.23 -14.55
N TYR A 660 -1.06 -37.04 -15.14
CA TYR A 660 0.14 -36.25 -15.39
C TYR A 660 0.26 -35.05 -14.45
N ALA A 661 1.49 -34.67 -14.11
CA ALA A 661 1.80 -33.48 -13.32
C ALA A 661 3.27 -33.03 -13.52
N ASP A 662 3.61 -31.88 -12.98
CA ASP A 662 4.96 -31.35 -12.85
C ASP A 662 5.74 -31.28 -14.17
N LEU A 663 5.18 -30.65 -15.20
CA LEU A 663 5.87 -30.55 -16.49
C LEU A 663 7.08 -29.62 -16.38
N ALA A 664 8.15 -29.92 -17.09
CA ALA A 664 9.30 -29.04 -17.28
C ALA A 664 9.81 -29.16 -18.71
N ALA A 665 10.18 -28.04 -19.33
CA ALA A 665 10.65 -28.00 -20.70
C ALA A 665 11.97 -27.24 -20.80
N VAL A 666 12.86 -27.69 -21.70
CA VAL A 666 14.09 -26.97 -22.05
C VAL A 666 14.35 -27.10 -23.55
N ALA A 667 14.86 -26.04 -24.17
CA ALA A 667 15.30 -26.10 -25.56
C ALA A 667 16.55 -27.00 -25.65
N ASP A 668 16.58 -27.95 -26.59
CA ASP A 668 17.73 -28.83 -26.81
C ASP A 668 18.71 -28.31 -27.88
N GLY A 669 18.35 -27.20 -28.54
CA GLY A 669 19.08 -26.54 -29.63
C GLY A 669 18.38 -26.68 -30.98
N THR A 670 17.73 -27.81 -31.23
CA THR A 670 16.98 -28.09 -32.48
C THR A 670 15.47 -28.19 -32.24
N GLY A 671 15.08 -28.58 -31.04
CA GLY A 671 13.71 -28.73 -30.59
C GLY A 671 13.62 -28.53 -29.07
N VAL A 672 12.68 -29.24 -28.43
CA VAL A 672 12.38 -29.11 -27.00
C VAL A 672 12.37 -30.48 -26.34
N GLN A 673 13.09 -30.59 -25.23
CA GLN A 673 12.97 -31.72 -24.32
C GLN A 673 11.92 -31.38 -23.25
N LEU A 674 10.93 -32.25 -23.07
CA LEU A 674 9.89 -32.17 -22.05
C LEU A 674 10.10 -33.28 -21.02
N ALA A 675 10.03 -32.98 -19.74
CA ALA A 675 9.96 -33.94 -18.65
C ALA A 675 8.64 -33.77 -17.92
N TYR A 676 8.11 -34.87 -17.37
CA TYR A 676 6.83 -34.88 -16.68
C TYR A 676 6.80 -36.00 -15.66
N ALA A 677 5.98 -35.82 -14.62
CA ALA A 677 5.63 -36.87 -13.69
C ALA A 677 4.34 -37.57 -14.14
N THR A 678 4.34 -38.90 -14.13
CA THR A 678 3.17 -39.73 -14.39
C THR A 678 2.94 -40.68 -13.22
N ARG A 679 1.69 -40.99 -12.89
CA ARG A 679 1.35 -41.95 -11.84
C ARG A 679 0.97 -43.30 -12.43
N ASP A 680 1.84 -44.29 -12.19
CA ASP A 680 1.57 -45.70 -12.50
C ASP A 680 0.99 -46.37 -11.25
N ALA A 681 -0.29 -46.74 -11.27
CA ALA A 681 -1.06 -47.31 -10.15
C ALA A 681 -0.91 -46.54 -8.81
N LEU A 682 0.14 -46.83 -8.02
CA LEU A 682 0.39 -46.28 -6.69
C LEU A 682 1.57 -45.31 -6.62
N THR A 683 2.41 -45.19 -7.66
CA THR A 683 3.71 -44.49 -7.56
C THR A 683 3.88 -43.46 -8.66
N TRP A 684 4.46 -42.32 -8.32
CA TRP A 684 4.86 -41.31 -9.31
C TRP A 684 6.24 -41.62 -9.89
N ARG A 685 6.37 -41.47 -11.20
CA ARG A 685 7.61 -41.68 -11.95
C ARG A 685 7.87 -40.49 -12.87
N VAL A 686 9.15 -40.21 -13.08
CA VAL A 686 9.58 -39.13 -13.97
C VAL A 686 9.99 -39.71 -15.31
N ARG A 687 9.40 -39.18 -16.38
CA ARG A 687 9.67 -39.55 -17.77
C ARG A 687 10.05 -38.32 -18.58
N THR A 688 10.56 -38.54 -19.79
CA THR A 688 10.90 -37.46 -20.72
C THR A 688 10.55 -37.81 -22.16
N LEU A 689 10.29 -36.77 -22.95
CA LEU A 689 9.90 -36.78 -24.35
C LEU A 689 10.66 -35.68 -25.10
N ARG A 690 10.83 -35.85 -26.40
CA ARG A 690 11.43 -34.85 -27.27
C ARG A 690 10.46 -34.43 -28.37
N PHE A 691 10.37 -33.12 -28.57
CA PHE A 691 9.76 -32.50 -29.74
C PHE A 691 10.87 -32.00 -30.67
N ASP A 692 10.95 -32.47 -31.90
CA ASP A 692 12.04 -32.13 -32.85
C ASP A 692 11.78 -30.85 -33.67
N GLY A 693 10.67 -30.15 -33.41
CA GLY A 693 10.20 -29.02 -34.21
C GLY A 693 9.00 -29.35 -35.09
N ALA A 694 8.72 -30.64 -35.33
CA ALA A 694 7.58 -31.12 -36.11
C ALA A 694 6.81 -32.25 -35.42
N ALA A 695 7.49 -33.21 -34.78
CA ALA A 695 6.89 -34.40 -34.18
C ALA A 695 7.38 -34.65 -32.75
N TRP A 696 6.54 -35.36 -31.99
CA TRP A 696 6.86 -35.85 -30.63
C TRP A 696 7.37 -37.29 -30.68
N GLY A 697 8.40 -37.60 -29.91
CA GLY A 697 8.94 -38.96 -29.79
C GLY A 697 9.89 -39.13 -28.60
N GLY A 698 10.51 -40.31 -28.50
CA GLY A 698 11.54 -40.60 -27.51
C GLY A 698 11.05 -40.63 -26.06
N ASP A 699 9.90 -41.28 -25.80
CA ASP A 699 9.40 -41.49 -24.44
C ASP A 699 10.30 -42.44 -23.65
N GLU A 700 11.03 -41.89 -22.68
CA GLU A 700 12.05 -42.60 -21.90
C GLU A 700 11.85 -42.36 -20.40
N LEU A 701 12.08 -43.39 -19.59
CA LEU A 701 12.03 -43.31 -18.13
C LEU A 701 13.31 -42.69 -17.56
N LEU A 702 13.19 -41.60 -16.78
CA LEU A 702 14.33 -40.94 -16.13
C LEU A 702 14.61 -41.49 -14.74
N SER A 703 13.57 -41.58 -13.89
CA SER A 703 13.68 -42.10 -12.53
C SER A 703 13.98 -43.60 -12.54
N GLN A 704 14.89 -44.08 -11.69
CA GLN A 704 15.26 -45.49 -11.63
C GLN A 704 14.04 -46.41 -11.48
N ALA A 705 14.01 -47.49 -12.27
CA ALA A 705 13.00 -48.55 -12.12
C ALA A 705 13.19 -49.28 -10.77
N TYR A 706 12.09 -49.75 -10.18
CA TYR A 706 12.15 -50.54 -8.97
C TYR A 706 12.91 -51.85 -9.23
N PRO A 707 13.83 -52.27 -8.35
CA PRO A 707 14.37 -53.62 -8.43
C PRO A 707 13.23 -54.64 -8.37
N ASP A 708 13.21 -55.60 -9.29
CA ASP A 708 12.26 -56.71 -9.25
C ASP A 708 12.45 -57.51 -7.94
N GLY A 709 11.34 -57.81 -7.26
CA GLY A 709 11.33 -58.59 -6.00
C GLY A 709 11.13 -57.83 -4.69
N GLN A 710 11.05 -56.50 -4.70
CA GLN A 710 10.71 -55.70 -3.49
C GLN A 710 9.22 -55.85 -3.10
N PRO A 711 8.86 -55.90 -1.79
CA PRO A 711 7.47 -55.96 -1.31
C PRO A 711 6.63 -54.79 -1.84
N GLU A 712 5.36 -55.05 -2.16
CA GLU A 712 4.44 -54.05 -2.72
C GLU A 712 4.14 -52.89 -1.75
N ALA A 713 4.33 -53.11 -0.44
CA ALA A 713 4.23 -52.07 0.59
C ALA A 713 5.35 -51.03 0.47
N ASP A 714 6.59 -51.44 0.19
CA ASP A 714 7.76 -50.55 0.11
C ASP A 714 7.79 -49.76 -1.21
N LYS A 715 7.13 -50.28 -2.26
CA LYS A 715 7.00 -49.58 -3.55
C LYS A 715 6.30 -48.23 -3.41
N ARG A 716 5.35 -48.09 -2.48
CA ARG A 716 4.55 -46.86 -2.28
C ARG A 716 5.38 -45.65 -1.82
N TYR A 717 6.55 -45.88 -1.23
CA TYR A 717 7.38 -44.83 -0.61
C TYR A 717 8.54 -44.33 -1.48
N LEU A 718 8.61 -44.70 -2.76
CA LEU A 718 9.73 -44.32 -3.66
C LEU A 718 9.29 -43.45 -4.85
N SER A 719 8.24 -42.66 -4.67
CA SER A 719 7.71 -41.77 -5.71
C SER A 719 8.74 -40.72 -6.13
N SER A 720 8.83 -40.47 -7.45
CA SER A 720 9.63 -39.39 -8.04
C SER A 720 8.71 -38.33 -8.67
N ARG A 721 8.95 -37.06 -8.36
CA ARG A 721 8.10 -35.91 -8.70
C ARG A 721 8.95 -34.69 -9.07
N GLU A 722 8.29 -33.67 -9.59
CA GLU A 722 8.87 -32.33 -9.77
C GLU A 722 10.13 -32.29 -10.65
N PRO A 723 10.15 -32.93 -11.84
CA PRO A 723 11.32 -32.83 -12.71
C PRO A 723 11.57 -31.39 -13.15
N SER A 724 12.85 -31.06 -13.30
CA SER A 724 13.37 -29.83 -13.87
C SER A 724 14.45 -30.17 -14.88
N LEU A 725 14.52 -29.39 -15.96
CA LEU A 725 15.48 -29.58 -17.03
C LEU A 725 16.38 -28.35 -17.18
N GLY A 726 17.63 -28.57 -17.57
CA GLY A 726 18.59 -27.53 -17.93
C GLY A 726 19.46 -27.99 -19.10
N ARG A 727 20.01 -27.03 -19.84
CA ARG A 727 20.94 -27.31 -20.95
C ARG A 727 22.17 -26.47 -20.78
N ASP A 728 23.34 -27.09 -20.71
CA ASP A 728 24.59 -26.35 -20.66
C ASP A 728 24.98 -25.80 -22.06
N PRO A 729 25.92 -24.84 -22.12
CA PRO A 729 26.38 -24.27 -23.39
C PRO A 729 26.99 -25.31 -24.34
N ASP A 730 27.55 -26.40 -23.80
CA ASP A 730 28.13 -27.50 -24.56
C ASP A 730 27.06 -28.44 -25.17
N GLY A 731 25.78 -28.19 -24.89
CA GLY A 731 24.64 -28.92 -25.44
C GLY A 731 24.28 -30.19 -24.68
N ARG A 732 24.86 -30.42 -23.50
CA ARG A 732 24.47 -31.50 -22.59
C ARG A 732 23.23 -31.08 -21.79
N LEU A 733 22.29 -32.01 -21.70
CA LEU A 733 21.05 -31.87 -20.96
C LEU A 733 21.22 -32.40 -19.53
N TRP A 734 20.58 -31.73 -18.59
CA TRP A 734 20.50 -32.10 -17.19
C TRP A 734 19.05 -32.24 -16.79
N ALA A 735 18.72 -33.34 -16.11
CA ALA A 735 17.42 -33.58 -15.53
C ALA A 735 17.57 -33.79 -14.03
N VAL A 736 16.79 -33.05 -13.23
CA VAL A 736 16.80 -33.12 -11.77
C VAL A 736 15.38 -33.29 -11.26
N TRP A 737 15.15 -34.12 -10.25
CA TRP A 737 13.81 -34.35 -9.68
C TRP A 737 13.90 -34.68 -8.20
N ALA A 738 12.76 -34.56 -7.50
CA ALA A 738 12.63 -34.96 -6.11
C ALA A 738 12.22 -36.44 -6.01
N ARG A 739 12.87 -37.20 -5.14
CA ARG A 739 12.59 -38.62 -4.91
C ARG A 739 12.35 -38.87 -3.42
N GLN A 740 11.25 -39.55 -3.11
CA GLN A 740 10.90 -39.96 -1.77
C GLN A 740 11.82 -41.09 -1.28
N GLY A 741 12.24 -41.02 -0.01
CA GLY A 741 13.03 -42.03 0.68
C GLY A 741 12.20 -43.23 1.16
N ALA A 742 12.86 -44.36 1.41
CA ALA A 742 12.21 -45.65 1.70
C ALA A 742 11.51 -45.76 3.07
N HIS A 743 11.64 -44.77 3.97
CA HIS A 743 11.13 -44.86 5.36
C HIS A 743 9.97 -43.90 5.61
N THR A 744 9.13 -44.24 6.59
CA THR A 744 7.88 -43.58 7.03
C THR A 744 8.01 -42.11 7.45
N GLY A 745 9.20 -41.50 7.36
CA GLY A 745 9.47 -40.10 7.72
C GLY A 745 9.25 -39.06 6.62
N GLY A 746 8.94 -39.46 5.38
CA GLY A 746 8.62 -38.49 4.33
C GLY A 746 9.82 -37.70 3.77
N ASP A 747 11.06 -38.14 3.99
CA ASP A 747 12.28 -37.55 3.41
C ASP A 747 12.19 -37.45 1.89
N TRP A 748 12.38 -36.26 1.32
CA TRP A 748 12.53 -36.05 -0.11
C TRP A 748 13.98 -35.63 -0.41
N ARG A 749 14.58 -36.23 -1.43
CA ARG A 749 15.95 -35.92 -1.85
C ARG A 749 16.04 -35.69 -3.34
N LEU A 750 16.97 -34.83 -3.74
CA LEU A 750 17.15 -34.50 -5.15
C LEU A 750 18.06 -35.52 -5.85
N ARG A 751 17.65 -35.88 -7.06
CA ARG A 751 18.34 -36.83 -7.94
C ARG A 751 18.56 -36.20 -9.30
N ALA A 752 19.67 -36.54 -9.95
CA ALA A 752 20.01 -36.01 -11.26
C ALA A 752 20.48 -37.07 -12.23
N ARG A 753 20.25 -36.82 -13.52
CA ARG A 753 20.90 -37.48 -14.67
C ARG A 753 21.38 -36.42 -15.65
N SER A 754 22.43 -36.73 -16.39
CA SER A 754 22.92 -35.90 -17.49
C SER A 754 22.95 -36.68 -18.80
N LYS A 755 22.76 -36.00 -19.93
CA LYS A 755 22.79 -36.57 -21.27
C LYS A 755 23.65 -35.70 -22.17
N PRO A 756 24.84 -36.17 -22.59
CA PRO A 756 25.63 -35.50 -23.60
C PRO A 756 24.85 -35.31 -24.91
N SER A 757 25.19 -34.30 -25.71
CA SER A 757 24.60 -34.11 -27.03
C SER A 757 24.72 -35.38 -27.88
N GLY A 758 23.59 -35.94 -28.32
CA GLY A 758 23.53 -37.20 -29.08
C GLY A 758 23.82 -38.50 -28.29
N GLY A 759 24.05 -38.44 -26.97
CA GLY A 759 24.32 -39.59 -26.11
C GLY A 759 23.09 -40.15 -25.38
N ALA A 760 23.30 -41.10 -24.46
CA ALA A 760 22.27 -41.63 -23.55
C ALA A 760 22.31 -40.94 -22.18
N TRP A 761 21.24 -41.05 -21.39
CA TRP A 761 21.21 -40.54 -20.02
C TRP A 761 22.14 -41.36 -19.09
N SER A 762 22.93 -40.66 -18.27
CA SER A 762 23.83 -41.24 -17.25
C SER A 762 23.08 -42.11 -16.23
N ALA A 763 23.77 -42.79 -15.30
CA ALA A 763 23.10 -43.34 -14.13
C ALA A 763 22.51 -42.22 -13.24
N GLU A 764 21.50 -42.56 -12.43
CA GLU A 764 20.93 -41.66 -11.43
C GLU A 764 21.95 -41.37 -10.33
N ALA A 765 22.21 -40.08 -10.05
CA ALA A 765 23.12 -39.61 -9.02
C ALA A 765 22.38 -38.79 -7.95
N ALA A 766 22.88 -38.80 -6.71
CA ALA A 766 22.38 -37.93 -5.65
C ALA A 766 22.85 -36.49 -5.87
N VAL A 767 21.95 -35.52 -5.70
CA VAL A 767 22.29 -34.08 -5.66
C VAL A 767 22.37 -33.59 -4.22
N THR A 768 21.43 -34.00 -3.37
CA THR A 768 21.45 -33.72 -1.93
C THR A 768 21.71 -35.00 -1.13
N THR A 769 22.57 -34.91 -0.13
CA THR A 769 23.10 -36.06 0.63
C THR A 769 23.09 -35.89 2.15
N THR A 770 22.52 -34.80 2.69
CA THR A 770 22.60 -34.44 4.11
C THR A 770 21.93 -35.46 5.04
N GLY A 771 22.52 -35.62 6.24
CA GLY A 771 21.97 -36.44 7.33
C GLY A 771 20.89 -35.68 8.11
N GLY A 772 19.62 -35.89 7.74
CA GLY A 772 18.46 -35.31 8.40
C GLY A 772 17.16 -35.59 7.63
N VAL A 773 16.02 -35.50 8.32
CA VAL A 773 14.67 -35.57 7.74
C VAL A 773 14.37 -34.21 7.12
N ALA A 774 14.81 -33.98 5.89
CA ALA A 774 14.53 -32.77 5.13
C ALA A 774 13.75 -33.12 3.85
N GLY A 775 12.76 -32.30 3.52
CA GLY A 775 11.94 -32.37 2.33
C GLY A 775 12.52 -31.56 1.17
N ASP A 776 13.63 -32.01 0.58
CA ASP A 776 14.22 -31.34 -0.59
C ASP A 776 13.37 -31.58 -1.85
N ARG A 777 12.68 -30.53 -2.31
CA ARG A 777 11.62 -30.60 -3.33
C ARG A 777 11.66 -29.44 -4.32
N GLU A 778 10.84 -29.55 -5.36
CA GLU A 778 10.56 -28.49 -6.33
C GLU A 778 11.84 -27.92 -6.99
N PRO A 779 12.73 -28.77 -7.57
CA PRO A 779 13.97 -28.27 -8.13
C PRO A 779 13.75 -27.35 -9.33
N GLY A 780 14.65 -26.39 -9.47
CA GLY A 780 14.85 -25.51 -10.62
C GLY A 780 16.33 -25.48 -10.99
N VAL A 781 16.67 -25.85 -12.23
CA VAL A 781 18.07 -26.04 -12.66
C VAL A 781 18.54 -24.85 -13.48
N LEU A 782 19.71 -24.32 -13.13
CA LEU A 782 20.44 -23.33 -13.91
C LEU A 782 21.81 -23.88 -14.32
N THR A 783 22.13 -23.77 -15.60
CA THR A 783 23.43 -24.16 -16.16
C THR A 783 24.21 -22.91 -16.53
N ARG A 784 25.51 -22.89 -16.24
CA ARG A 784 26.42 -21.79 -16.60
C ARG A 784 27.64 -22.33 -17.36
N PRO A 785 28.25 -21.55 -18.27
CA PRO A 785 29.45 -21.99 -18.97
C PRO A 785 30.58 -22.36 -18.00
N GLY A 786 31.18 -23.54 -18.17
CA GLY A 786 32.37 -23.97 -17.41
C GLY A 786 32.14 -24.28 -15.92
N LEU A 787 30.89 -24.29 -15.43
CA LEU A 787 30.54 -24.56 -14.04
C LEU A 787 29.56 -25.74 -13.93
N PRO A 788 29.58 -26.49 -12.82
CA PRO A 788 28.56 -27.51 -12.56
C PRO A 788 27.16 -26.85 -12.52
N PRO A 789 26.10 -27.58 -12.92
CA PRO A 789 24.74 -27.07 -12.81
C PRO A 789 24.42 -26.68 -11.37
N LEU A 790 23.79 -25.52 -11.21
CA LEU A 790 23.29 -25.02 -9.95
C LEU A 790 21.81 -25.36 -9.84
N VAL A 791 21.44 -26.10 -8.79
CA VAL A 791 20.06 -26.52 -8.53
C VAL A 791 19.51 -25.69 -7.40
N TYR A 792 18.45 -24.93 -7.67
CA TYR A 792 17.65 -24.27 -6.65
C TYR A 792 16.50 -25.19 -6.26
N PHE A 793 16.13 -25.22 -4.98
CA PHE A 793 15.11 -26.13 -4.49
C PHE A 793 14.53 -25.62 -3.18
N ARG A 794 13.32 -26.08 -2.86
CA ARG A 794 12.66 -25.85 -1.59
C ARG A 794 13.12 -26.91 -0.59
N THR A 795 13.32 -26.54 0.67
CA THR A 795 13.64 -27.47 1.76
C THR A 795 13.09 -26.95 3.08
N ASP A 796 12.84 -27.85 4.03
CA ASP A 796 12.31 -27.55 5.37
C ASP A 796 13.36 -27.76 6.49
N ARG A 797 14.63 -27.86 6.12
CA ARG A 797 15.75 -28.15 7.03
C ARG A 797 15.96 -27.12 8.15
N THR A 798 15.45 -25.91 7.97
CA THR A 798 15.48 -24.78 8.92
C THR A 798 14.17 -24.64 9.71
N GLY A 799 13.20 -25.55 9.49
CA GLY A 799 11.88 -25.53 10.09
C GLY A 799 10.79 -24.94 9.19
N GLY A 800 11.14 -23.96 8.35
CA GLY A 800 10.26 -23.31 7.37
C GLY A 800 10.55 -23.72 5.92
N ALA A 801 9.63 -23.43 5.01
CA ALA A 801 9.78 -23.75 3.59
C ALA A 801 10.63 -22.68 2.86
N ASP A 802 11.95 -22.84 2.90
CA ASP A 802 12.92 -21.89 2.37
C ASP A 802 13.54 -22.36 1.04
N LEU A 803 14.05 -21.41 0.25
CA LEU A 803 14.80 -21.69 -0.97
C LEU A 803 16.28 -21.86 -0.67
N TRP A 804 16.85 -22.92 -1.24
CA TRP A 804 18.26 -23.25 -1.14
C TRP A 804 18.82 -23.51 -2.52
N SER A 805 20.14 -23.41 -2.66
CA SER A 805 20.86 -23.73 -3.88
C SER A 805 21.97 -24.74 -3.61
N VAL A 806 22.26 -25.61 -4.56
CA VAL A 806 23.35 -26.59 -4.48
C VAL A 806 23.94 -26.80 -5.86
N ALA A 807 25.25 -26.63 -6.00
CA ALA A 807 25.95 -27.07 -7.19
C ALA A 807 25.97 -28.60 -7.21
N VAL A 808 25.74 -29.24 -8.36
CA VAL A 808 25.81 -30.71 -8.44
C VAL A 808 27.20 -31.19 -7.97
N GLY A 809 27.23 -31.95 -6.86
CA GLY A 809 28.46 -32.41 -6.20
C GLY A 809 29.05 -31.45 -5.16
N GLY A 810 28.40 -30.32 -4.87
CA GLY A 810 28.79 -29.33 -3.87
C GLY A 810 27.93 -29.35 -2.60
N ALA A 811 28.12 -28.34 -1.75
CA ALA A 811 27.33 -28.12 -0.55
C ALA A 811 26.12 -27.21 -0.82
N ALA A 812 25.04 -27.41 -0.07
CA ALA A 812 23.85 -26.58 -0.17
C ALA A 812 24.03 -25.26 0.59
N THR A 813 23.51 -24.18 0.03
CA THR A 813 23.57 -22.82 0.59
C THR A 813 22.17 -22.21 0.56
N GLU A 814 21.80 -21.54 1.65
CA GLU A 814 20.54 -20.83 1.80
C GLU A 814 20.42 -19.65 0.82
N VAL A 815 19.21 -19.43 0.30
CA VAL A 815 18.90 -18.35 -0.66
C VAL A 815 17.83 -17.41 -0.09
N THR A 816 16.76 -17.97 0.47
CA THR A 816 15.78 -17.24 1.26
C THR A 816 15.74 -17.78 2.68
N ALA A 817 15.25 -16.96 3.60
CA ALA A 817 15.06 -17.31 5.00
C ALA A 817 13.85 -16.55 5.56
N GLY A 818 13.22 -17.09 6.59
CA GLY A 818 12.20 -16.39 7.39
C GLY A 818 10.88 -17.15 7.48
N GLY A 819 9.81 -16.41 7.81
CA GLY A 819 8.47 -16.98 8.03
C GLY A 819 7.62 -17.29 6.77
N PRO A 820 7.79 -16.60 5.62
CA PRO A 820 7.08 -16.96 4.39
C PRO A 820 7.48 -18.32 3.83
N ALA A 821 6.52 -19.01 3.22
CA ALA A 821 6.78 -20.26 2.51
C ALA A 821 7.13 -19.97 1.05
N ASP A 822 8.41 -20.07 0.71
CA ASP A 822 8.92 -19.87 -0.64
C ASP A 822 9.04 -21.21 -1.38
N THR A 823 8.43 -21.28 -2.56
CA THR A 823 8.20 -22.53 -3.30
C THR A 823 8.43 -22.33 -4.80
N TRP A 824 8.59 -23.43 -5.54
CA TRP A 824 8.77 -23.46 -7.00
C TRP A 824 9.83 -22.48 -7.55
N PRO A 825 11.10 -22.56 -7.10
CA PRO A 825 12.18 -21.77 -7.65
C PRO A 825 12.36 -22.03 -9.15
N ALA A 826 12.40 -20.95 -9.93
CA ALA A 826 12.56 -20.96 -11.37
C ALA A 826 13.64 -19.95 -11.79
N PRO A 827 14.90 -20.40 -11.91
CA PRO A 827 16.00 -19.53 -12.31
C PRO A 827 15.92 -19.18 -13.80
N VAL A 828 16.27 -17.95 -14.15
CA VAL A 828 16.40 -17.49 -15.54
C VAL A 828 17.49 -16.43 -15.64
N THR A 829 18.27 -16.44 -16.71
CA THR A 829 19.27 -15.39 -16.98
C THR A 829 18.70 -14.37 -17.95
N ALA A 830 18.69 -13.10 -17.57
CA ALA A 830 18.22 -12.00 -18.41
C ALA A 830 19.01 -10.72 -18.11
N GLY A 831 19.39 -9.99 -19.16
CA GLY A 831 20.11 -8.73 -19.02
C GLY A 831 21.48 -8.84 -18.33
N GLY A 832 22.12 -10.01 -18.37
CA GLY A 832 23.42 -10.24 -17.72
C GLY A 832 23.35 -10.61 -16.23
N ALA A 833 22.15 -10.63 -15.62
CA ALA A 833 21.94 -11.06 -14.24
C ALA A 833 21.13 -12.36 -14.18
N THR A 834 21.35 -13.15 -13.12
CA THR A 834 20.49 -14.28 -12.78
C THR A 834 19.29 -13.79 -11.99
N TRP A 835 18.10 -14.16 -12.43
CA TRP A 835 16.84 -13.96 -11.73
C TRP A 835 16.37 -15.28 -11.15
N LEU A 836 15.81 -15.25 -9.94
CA LEU A 836 15.15 -16.38 -9.31
C LEU A 836 13.69 -16.02 -9.05
N LEU A 837 12.82 -16.52 -9.92
CA LEU A 837 11.37 -16.40 -9.73
C LEU A 837 10.91 -17.49 -8.78
N HIS A 838 9.98 -17.17 -7.89
CA HIS A 838 9.43 -18.15 -6.96
C HIS A 838 8.01 -17.76 -6.57
N ARG A 839 7.31 -18.73 -6.00
CA ARG A 839 5.99 -18.56 -5.40
C ARG A 839 6.19 -18.31 -3.91
N SER A 840 5.52 -17.31 -3.35
CA SER A 840 5.53 -17.06 -1.91
C SER A 840 4.14 -16.71 -1.40
N ASP A 841 3.83 -17.13 -0.19
CA ASP A 841 2.61 -16.72 0.53
C ASP A 841 2.80 -15.45 1.36
N ARG A 842 3.96 -14.80 1.19
CA ARG A 842 4.29 -13.50 1.76
C ARG A 842 3.19 -12.49 1.50
N SER A 843 2.85 -11.79 2.57
CA SER A 843 1.97 -10.64 2.58
C SER A 843 2.51 -9.48 1.72
N THR A 844 1.62 -8.86 0.95
CA THR A 844 1.97 -7.71 0.09
C THR A 844 1.24 -6.45 0.55
N PRO A 845 1.91 -5.29 0.66
CA PRO A 845 1.24 -4.01 0.84
C PRO A 845 0.39 -3.70 -0.39
N HIS A 846 -0.82 -3.19 -0.18
CA HIS A 846 -1.76 -2.87 -1.27
C HIS A 846 -1.23 -1.82 -2.27
N ALA A 847 -0.29 -0.97 -1.85
CA ALA A 847 0.40 -0.01 -2.74
C ALA A 847 1.11 -0.69 -3.93
N ALA A 848 1.59 -1.91 -3.74
CA ALA A 848 2.32 -2.67 -4.76
C ALA A 848 1.42 -3.25 -5.87
N ALA A 849 0.09 -3.16 -5.72
CA ALA A 849 -0.90 -3.78 -6.60
C ALA A 849 -1.30 -2.94 -7.83
N GLY A 850 -0.74 -1.73 -8.02
CA GLY A 850 -1.21 -0.77 -9.03
C GLY A 850 -0.15 -0.27 -10.02
N ARG A 851 -0.58 -0.01 -11.27
CA ARG A 851 0.17 0.80 -12.28
C ARG A 851 0.19 2.29 -11.96
N VAL A 852 -0.67 2.73 -11.06
CA VAL A 852 -0.76 4.12 -10.56
C VAL A 852 -0.13 4.12 -9.18
N ALA A 853 0.61 5.19 -8.84
CA ALA A 853 1.07 5.44 -7.48
C ALA A 853 -0.16 5.59 -6.57
N VAL A 854 -0.66 4.48 -6.05
CA VAL A 854 -1.67 4.46 -5.00
C VAL A 854 -0.89 4.63 -3.69
N PRO A 855 -1.21 5.65 -2.87
CA PRO A 855 -0.62 5.78 -1.55
C PRO A 855 -0.79 4.46 -0.81
N ASP A 856 0.26 3.97 -0.13
CA ASP A 856 0.15 2.74 0.64
C ASP A 856 -1.02 2.88 1.62
N THR A 857 -2.08 2.12 1.37
CA THR A 857 -3.27 2.12 2.21
C THR A 857 -3.01 1.44 3.53
N GLY A 858 -1.80 0.93 3.79
CA GLY A 858 -1.41 0.29 5.03
C GLY A 858 -2.17 -1.01 5.24
N THR A 859 -2.71 -1.57 4.15
CA THR A 859 -3.47 -2.80 4.12
C THR A 859 -2.66 -3.90 3.51
N ILE A 860 -2.84 -5.08 4.09
CA ILE A 860 -2.22 -6.29 3.61
C ILE A 860 -3.17 -6.99 2.63
N THR A 861 -2.61 -7.49 1.54
CA THR A 861 -3.29 -8.43 0.66
C THR A 861 -2.65 -9.78 0.78
N ARG A 862 -3.41 -10.71 1.36
CA ARG A 862 -3.16 -12.14 1.41
C ARG A 862 -4.38 -12.88 0.89
N TYR A 863 -4.14 -13.93 0.13
CA TYR A 863 -5.19 -14.80 -0.36
C TYR A 863 -5.11 -16.13 0.39
N ALA A 864 -5.88 -16.24 1.49
CA ALA A 864 -5.90 -17.45 2.29
C ALA A 864 -6.43 -18.66 1.51
N GLY A 865 -5.70 -19.75 1.62
CA GLY A 865 -6.25 -21.10 1.58
C GLY A 865 -5.82 -21.85 2.84
N THR A 866 -6.24 -23.10 2.97
CA THR A 866 -5.85 -23.96 4.10
C THR A 866 -4.36 -24.30 4.00
N THR A 867 -3.51 -23.70 4.85
CA THR A 867 -2.15 -24.19 5.12
C THR A 867 -2.14 -24.83 6.50
N SER A 868 -1.73 -26.09 6.61
CA SER A 868 -1.54 -26.74 7.90
C SER A 868 -0.45 -26.01 8.68
N VAL A 869 -0.65 -25.84 9.99
CA VAL A 869 0.38 -25.27 10.86
C VAL A 869 1.52 -26.27 11.00
N VAL A 870 2.76 -25.83 10.74
CA VAL A 870 3.98 -26.62 10.91
C VAL A 870 4.65 -26.15 12.19
N LEU A 871 4.73 -27.02 13.21
CA LEU A 871 5.25 -26.64 14.53
C LEU A 871 6.76 -26.33 14.51
N GLY A 872 7.50 -26.90 13.56
CA GLY A 872 8.93 -26.63 13.37
C GLY A 872 9.22 -25.25 12.76
N ASP A 873 8.24 -24.56 12.19
CA ASP A 873 8.41 -23.28 11.53
C ASP A 873 8.32 -22.12 12.54
N ILE A 874 9.37 -21.99 13.37
CA ILE A 874 9.40 -21.02 14.46
C ILE A 874 9.30 -19.59 13.94
N ASP A 875 9.96 -19.27 12.82
CA ASP A 875 9.95 -17.92 12.25
C ASP A 875 8.58 -17.51 11.73
N ARG A 876 7.79 -18.47 11.22
CA ARG A 876 6.39 -18.24 10.89
C ARG A 876 5.51 -18.08 12.13
N LEU A 877 5.71 -18.92 13.14
CA LEU A 877 4.95 -18.87 14.39
C LEU A 877 5.22 -17.59 15.20
N ARG A 878 6.44 -17.02 15.13
CA ARG A 878 6.76 -15.72 15.74
C ARG A 878 5.94 -14.55 15.17
N ARG A 879 5.40 -14.69 13.96
CA ARG A 879 4.53 -13.69 13.32
C ARG A 879 3.06 -13.82 13.76
N LEU A 880 2.73 -14.76 14.64
CA LEU A 880 1.38 -14.92 15.14
C LEU A 880 0.90 -13.61 15.82
N GLY A 881 -0.20 -13.05 15.32
CA GLY A 881 -0.76 -11.83 15.88
C GLY A 881 0.00 -10.54 15.57
N THR A 882 1.05 -10.56 14.74
CA THR A 882 1.67 -9.36 14.15
C THR A 882 0.86 -8.88 12.93
N TRP A 883 1.23 -7.73 12.35
CA TRP A 883 0.51 -7.18 11.18
C TRP A 883 0.60 -8.09 9.95
N ASP A 884 1.69 -8.84 9.85
CA ASP A 884 2.02 -9.74 8.75
C ASP A 884 1.82 -11.22 9.08
N ASP A 885 0.89 -11.54 9.98
CA ASP A 885 0.59 -12.92 10.40
C ASP A 885 0.32 -13.85 9.20
N LEU A 886 1.18 -14.87 9.05
CA LEU A 886 1.13 -15.83 7.95
C LEU A 886 0.39 -17.12 8.33
N VAL A 887 -0.13 -17.23 9.55
CA VAL A 887 -0.91 -18.39 9.99
C VAL A 887 -2.32 -18.31 9.40
N ALA A 888 -2.85 -19.46 8.99
CA ALA A 888 -4.23 -19.58 8.54
C ALA A 888 -5.07 -20.19 9.67
N TYR A 889 -6.25 -19.62 9.93
CA TYR A 889 -7.13 -20.00 11.02
C TYR A 889 -8.37 -20.70 10.51
N THR A 890 -8.82 -21.75 11.19
CA THR A 890 -10.08 -22.41 10.88
C THR A 890 -11.27 -21.47 11.06
N SER A 891 -12.31 -21.68 10.25
CA SER A 891 -13.42 -20.73 10.14
C SER A 891 -14.22 -20.57 11.45
N HIS A 892 -14.72 -19.35 11.64
CA HIS A 892 -15.76 -18.92 12.58
C HIS A 892 -16.80 -20.01 12.92
N ARG A 893 -17.22 -20.06 14.20
CA ARG A 893 -18.34 -20.84 14.75
C ARG A 893 -19.49 -20.99 13.73
N PRO A 894 -20.04 -22.20 13.50
CA PRO A 894 -21.22 -22.38 12.66
C PRO A 894 -22.37 -21.48 13.14
N ALA A 895 -23.20 -21.01 12.21
CA ALA A 895 -24.37 -20.15 12.46
C ALA A 895 -25.49 -20.88 13.22
N GLY A 896 -25.19 -21.35 14.44
CA GLY A 896 -26.10 -22.10 15.31
C GLY A 896 -26.98 -21.20 16.18
N ASP A 897 -26.56 -19.97 16.46
CA ASP A 897 -27.39 -18.93 17.10
C ASP A 897 -26.92 -17.58 16.59
N LEU A 898 -27.75 -16.90 15.80
CA LEU A 898 -27.48 -15.58 15.22
C LEU A 898 -27.51 -14.44 16.26
N ASP A 899 -27.86 -14.75 17.51
CA ASP A 899 -28.09 -13.79 18.59
C ASP A 899 -26.92 -13.69 19.59
N ASP A 900 -25.91 -14.58 19.50
CA ASP A 900 -24.76 -14.56 20.40
C ASP A 900 -23.66 -13.64 19.85
N PRO A 901 -23.31 -12.54 20.55
CA PRO A 901 -22.25 -11.64 20.09
C PRO A 901 -20.89 -12.33 20.10
N LEU A 902 -20.04 -12.01 19.12
CA LEU A 902 -18.65 -12.47 19.06
C LEU A 902 -17.94 -12.19 20.38
N ARG A 903 -17.28 -13.20 20.94
CA ARG A 903 -16.49 -13.05 22.17
C ARG A 903 -15.18 -12.31 21.90
N ASP A 904 -14.60 -11.74 22.96
CA ASP A 904 -13.40 -10.91 22.82
C ASP A 904 -12.18 -11.71 22.29
N ASP A 905 -12.11 -13.00 22.61
CA ASP A 905 -11.11 -13.98 22.16
C ASP A 905 -11.33 -14.51 20.72
N GLU A 906 -12.51 -14.28 20.12
CA GLU A 906 -12.80 -14.63 18.72
C GLU A 906 -12.24 -13.56 17.77
N LEU A 907 -10.92 -13.53 17.65
CA LEU A 907 -10.16 -12.48 16.96
C LEU A 907 -10.32 -12.57 15.44
N TYR A 908 -10.05 -13.73 14.85
CA TYR A 908 -10.02 -13.92 13.40
C TYR A 908 -11.40 -14.34 12.87
N THR A 909 -12.17 -13.39 12.34
CA THR A 909 -13.48 -13.65 11.74
C THR A 909 -13.66 -12.92 10.40
N ARG A 910 -14.69 -13.28 9.62
CA ARG A 910 -14.98 -12.65 8.33
C ARG A 910 -15.36 -11.17 8.46
N GLY A 911 -15.91 -10.77 9.61
CA GLY A 911 -16.31 -9.40 9.91
C GLY A 911 -15.28 -8.63 10.74
N THR A 912 -14.09 -9.18 11.00
CA THR A 912 -13.10 -8.50 11.85
C THR A 912 -12.01 -7.82 11.01
N VAL A 913 -11.65 -6.59 11.40
CA VAL A 913 -10.45 -5.88 10.95
C VAL A 913 -9.49 -5.69 12.12
N GLY A 914 -8.20 -5.99 11.91
CA GLY A 914 -7.12 -5.72 12.85
C GLY A 914 -6.56 -4.31 12.62
N LEU A 915 -6.47 -3.50 13.68
CA LEU A 915 -5.86 -2.18 13.68
C LEU A 915 -4.55 -2.26 14.47
N TYR A 916 -3.43 -2.23 13.78
CA TYR A 916 -2.09 -2.35 14.35
C TYR A 916 -1.51 -0.96 14.56
N LEU A 917 -1.37 -0.58 15.83
CA LEU A 917 -0.89 0.72 16.24
C LEU A 917 0.58 0.65 16.61
N THR A 918 1.39 1.50 16.01
CA THR A 918 2.80 1.72 16.39
C THR A 918 2.88 3.07 17.07
N GLN A 919 3.38 3.10 18.30
CA GLN A 919 3.56 4.35 19.06
C GLN A 919 4.50 5.27 18.29
N ALA A 920 4.02 6.47 17.94
CA ALA A 920 4.92 7.58 17.67
C ALA A 920 5.54 8.03 19.01
N VAL A 921 6.60 8.84 18.97
CA VAL A 921 7.44 9.29 20.10
C VAL A 921 6.66 9.82 21.34
N SER A 922 5.35 10.10 21.22
CA SER A 922 4.47 10.57 22.31
C SER A 922 3.54 9.51 22.92
N GLY A 923 3.75 9.26 24.22
CA GLY A 923 2.75 8.81 25.20
C GLY A 923 2.35 7.32 25.22
N LEU A 924 1.92 6.81 26.38
CA LEU A 924 1.28 5.50 26.53
C LEU A 924 -0.21 5.58 26.13
N LEU A 925 -0.82 4.45 25.76
CA LEU A 925 -2.28 4.38 25.60
C LEU A 925 -2.93 4.50 26.99
N ASP A 926 -3.38 5.69 27.38
CA ASP A 926 -4.17 5.83 28.60
C ASP A 926 -5.63 5.41 28.38
N GLU A 927 -6.36 5.10 29.46
CA GLU A 927 -7.76 4.64 29.38
C GLU A 927 -8.66 5.70 28.73
N SER A 928 -8.35 6.98 28.94
CA SER A 928 -9.11 8.09 28.36
C SER A 928 -9.01 8.10 26.82
N MET A 929 -7.82 7.81 26.29
CA MET A 929 -7.56 7.72 24.86
C MET A 929 -8.20 6.47 24.27
N ALA A 930 -8.19 5.34 25.00
CA ALA A 930 -8.89 4.12 24.61
C ALA A 930 -10.41 4.34 24.53
N GLU A 931 -11.02 5.01 25.51
CA GLU A 931 -12.46 5.34 25.51
C GLU A 931 -12.84 6.26 24.35
N ARG A 932 -12.04 7.31 24.09
CA ARG A 932 -12.22 8.21 22.94
C ARG A 932 -12.15 7.43 21.62
N LEU A 933 -11.14 6.58 21.47
CA LEU A 933 -10.94 5.76 20.28
C LEU A 933 -12.12 4.79 20.07
N ARG A 934 -12.59 4.10 21.12
CA ARG A 934 -13.77 3.21 21.07
C ARG A 934 -15.02 3.96 20.58
N ALA A 935 -15.28 5.15 21.13
CA ALA A 935 -16.45 5.96 20.74
C ALA A 935 -16.40 6.37 19.26
N VAL A 936 -15.21 6.75 18.78
CA VAL A 936 -14.99 7.15 17.38
C VAL A 936 -15.12 5.93 16.45
N LEU A 937 -14.47 4.81 16.75
CA LEU A 937 -14.53 3.61 15.91
C LEU A 937 -15.96 3.08 15.74
N ARG A 938 -16.77 3.07 16.81
CA ARG A 938 -18.19 2.67 16.75
C ARG A 938 -19.01 3.46 15.73
N ARG A 939 -18.60 4.68 15.42
CA ARG A 939 -19.28 5.58 14.49
C ARG A 939 -18.85 5.39 13.03
N PHE A 940 -17.57 5.08 12.81
CA PHE A 940 -16.98 5.05 11.47
C PHE A 940 -16.74 3.64 10.92
N LEU A 941 -16.95 2.60 11.73
CA LEU A 941 -16.97 1.22 11.28
C LEU A 941 -18.33 0.85 10.64
N PRO A 942 -18.34 0.01 9.60
CA PRO A 942 -19.56 -0.60 9.10
C PRO A 942 -20.24 -1.42 10.20
N VAL A 943 -21.58 -1.50 10.17
CA VAL A 943 -22.38 -2.18 11.21
C VAL A 943 -22.02 -3.66 11.38
N ASN A 944 -21.58 -4.32 10.31
CA ASN A 944 -21.20 -5.73 10.31
C ASN A 944 -19.70 -5.95 10.56
N THR A 945 -18.97 -4.91 10.97
CA THR A 945 -17.51 -4.95 11.11
C THR A 945 -17.08 -4.68 12.54
N ARG A 946 -16.29 -5.59 13.09
CA ARG A 946 -15.61 -5.45 14.38
C ARG A 946 -14.16 -5.00 14.15
N ALA A 947 -13.68 -4.04 14.94
CA ALA A 947 -12.26 -3.71 14.98
C ALA A 947 -11.59 -4.35 16.20
N VAL A 948 -10.43 -4.98 15.98
CA VAL A 948 -9.53 -5.46 17.03
C VAL A 948 -8.29 -4.58 17.00
N VAL A 949 -8.04 -3.85 18.10
CA VAL A 949 -6.86 -2.99 18.21
C VAL A 949 -5.70 -3.79 18.80
N ARG A 950 -4.58 -3.81 18.09
CA ARG A 950 -3.32 -4.43 18.51
C ARG A 950 -2.28 -3.33 18.67
N LEU A 951 -1.64 -3.31 19.82
CA LEU A 951 -0.45 -2.48 20.04
C LEU A 951 0.74 -3.29 19.54
N ALA A 952 1.50 -2.74 18.60
CA ALA A 952 2.77 -3.34 18.22
C ALA A 952 3.67 -3.38 19.47
N PRO A 953 4.29 -4.52 19.79
CA PRO A 953 5.22 -4.59 20.91
C PRO A 953 6.37 -3.58 20.70
N ARG A 954 6.87 -2.98 21.79
CA ARG A 954 8.17 -2.29 21.72
C ARG A 954 9.23 -3.30 21.28
N ALA A 955 10.27 -2.83 20.60
CA ALA A 955 11.50 -3.60 20.38
C ALA A 955 12.28 -3.78 21.69
N GLU A 956 11.62 -4.22 22.76
CA GLU A 956 12.28 -4.77 23.93
C GLU A 956 12.50 -6.25 23.65
N VAL A 957 13.77 -6.65 23.63
CA VAL A 957 14.25 -7.96 23.23
C VAL A 957 13.65 -9.02 24.16
N GLU A 958 12.62 -9.72 23.70
CA GLU A 958 12.15 -10.95 24.33
C GLU A 958 13.04 -12.10 23.86
N TYR A 959 13.91 -12.59 24.75
CA TYR A 959 14.77 -13.72 24.47
C TYR A 959 13.93 -15.00 24.46
N VAL A 960 13.62 -15.50 23.27
CA VAL A 960 13.11 -16.87 23.10
C VAL A 960 14.29 -17.83 23.30
N TYR A 961 14.22 -18.66 24.33
CA TYR A 961 15.21 -19.68 24.60
C TYR A 961 15.30 -20.67 23.43
N THR A 962 16.52 -20.97 22.98
CA THR A 962 16.77 -22.06 22.03
C THR A 962 16.55 -23.40 22.71
N ALA A 963 16.04 -24.40 21.99
CA ALA A 963 15.64 -25.74 22.46
C ALA A 963 16.69 -26.57 23.24
N ALA A 964 17.92 -26.07 23.40
CA ALA A 964 19.00 -26.72 24.15
C ALA A 964 19.37 -26.00 25.47
N ALA A 965 18.67 -24.92 25.84
CA ALA A 965 18.86 -24.27 27.14
C ALA A 965 17.91 -24.92 28.17
N ASP A 966 18.39 -25.94 28.88
CA ASP A 966 17.67 -26.51 30.03
C ASP A 966 17.45 -25.41 31.08
N LEU A 967 16.19 -25.03 31.27
CA LEU A 967 15.75 -24.23 32.42
C LEU A 967 15.68 -25.15 33.63
N LEU A 968 16.70 -25.10 34.50
CA LEU A 968 16.70 -25.75 35.82
C LEU A 968 15.93 -24.94 36.88
N ASP A 969 14.77 -24.39 36.53
CA ASP A 969 13.81 -23.89 37.52
C ASP A 969 12.64 -24.88 37.63
N PRO A 970 12.48 -25.58 38.78
CA PRO A 970 11.42 -26.56 38.93
C PRO A 970 10.10 -25.82 39.18
N VAL A 971 9.37 -25.53 38.11
CA VAL A 971 7.94 -25.26 38.21
C VAL A 971 7.23 -26.60 38.07
N GLU A 972 6.66 -27.06 39.17
CA GLU A 972 5.80 -28.24 39.23
C GLU A 972 4.53 -27.96 38.43
N ASP A 973 4.48 -28.50 37.21
CA ASP A 973 3.37 -28.31 36.28
C ASP A 973 2.13 -28.99 36.85
N LYS A 974 1.14 -28.19 37.28
CA LYS A 974 -0.01 -28.70 38.03
C LYS A 974 -1.06 -29.41 37.17
N HIS A 975 -0.82 -29.54 35.86
CA HIS A 975 -1.67 -30.29 34.93
C HIS A 975 -0.81 -30.93 33.81
N PRO A 976 -0.27 -32.15 34.01
CA PRO A 976 0.67 -32.79 33.07
C PRO A 976 0.02 -33.30 31.78
N ASP A 977 -1.30 -33.23 31.65
CA ASP A 977 -2.02 -34.06 30.68
C ASP A 977 -2.35 -33.27 29.40
N ILE A 978 -1.31 -32.84 28.67
CA ILE A 978 -1.38 -32.89 27.20
C ILE A 978 -1.10 -34.34 26.83
N GLU A 979 -2.09 -35.22 27.04
CA GLU A 979 -1.98 -36.59 26.56
C GLU A 979 -2.12 -36.61 25.03
N HIS A 980 -1.00 -36.98 24.40
CA HIS A 980 -0.98 -37.56 23.06
C HIS A 980 -1.97 -38.73 23.00
N GLN A 981 -3.17 -38.52 22.45
CA GLN A 981 -4.02 -39.64 22.06
C GLN A 981 -3.48 -40.24 20.74
N ALA A 982 -2.76 -41.36 20.86
CA ALA A 982 -2.67 -42.32 19.77
C ALA A 982 -4.03 -43.03 19.66
N THR A 983 -4.92 -42.53 18.80
CA THR A 983 -6.17 -43.23 18.49
C THR A 983 -5.99 -44.12 17.27
N ALA A 984 -6.19 -45.41 17.51
CA ALA A 984 -6.25 -46.46 16.52
C ALA A 984 -7.57 -46.36 15.75
N GLU A 985 -7.63 -45.56 14.69
CA GLU A 985 -8.47 -45.82 13.53
C GLU A 985 -7.85 -45.13 12.30
N THR A 986 -7.49 -45.95 11.32
CA THR A 986 -6.46 -45.68 10.32
C THR A 986 -6.95 -44.93 9.08
N VAL A 987 -6.27 -43.83 8.73
CA VAL A 987 -5.56 -43.70 7.43
C VAL A 987 -4.13 -43.28 7.78
N ALA A 988 -3.23 -44.27 7.84
CA ALA A 988 -1.86 -44.07 8.26
C ALA A 988 -1.07 -43.23 7.24
N VAL A 989 -0.80 -41.97 7.57
CA VAL A 989 0.43 -41.27 7.19
C VAL A 989 0.90 -40.54 8.45
N ASN A 990 1.79 -41.18 9.23
CA ASN A 990 2.56 -40.47 10.24
C ASN A 990 3.52 -39.53 9.50
N LEU A 991 3.24 -38.24 9.51
CA LEU A 991 4.16 -37.21 9.01
C LEU A 991 4.90 -36.63 10.22
N PRO A 992 6.24 -36.69 10.28
CA PRO A 992 6.99 -36.10 11.40
C PRO A 992 6.76 -34.58 11.48
N GLY A 993 6.49 -34.08 12.69
CA GLY A 993 6.21 -32.66 12.94
C GLY A 993 4.75 -32.22 12.75
N TRP A 994 3.84 -33.15 12.45
CA TRP A 994 2.42 -32.86 12.25
C TRP A 994 1.63 -33.18 13.52
N GLY A 995 0.93 -32.18 14.08
CA GLY A 995 -0.04 -32.36 15.15
C GLY A 995 -1.45 -32.09 14.63
N ILE A 996 -2.41 -33.00 14.89
CA ILE A 996 -3.82 -32.68 14.75
C ILE A 996 -4.26 -32.00 16.04
N LEU A 997 -4.64 -30.72 15.97
CA LEU A 997 -5.32 -30.06 17.08
C LEU A 997 -6.78 -30.54 17.10
N GLY A 998 -7.06 -31.53 17.95
CA GLY A 998 -8.44 -31.90 18.28
C GLY A 998 -9.04 -30.90 19.27
N SER A 999 -10.33 -30.56 19.10
CA SER A 999 -11.09 -30.06 20.25
C SER A 999 -11.19 -31.21 21.25
N ALA A 1000 -10.67 -31.02 22.47
CA ALA A 1000 -10.58 -32.07 23.48
C ALA A 1000 -11.91 -32.83 23.67
N VAL A 1001 -11.86 -34.16 23.56
CA VAL A 1001 -12.91 -35.05 24.07
C VAL A 1001 -12.46 -35.52 25.46
N PRO A 1002 -13.33 -35.55 26.49
CA PRO A 1002 -12.95 -35.98 27.83
C PRO A 1002 -12.50 -37.44 27.84
N SER A 1003 -11.38 -37.74 28.50
CA SER A 1003 -10.93 -39.11 28.74
C SER A 1003 -11.84 -39.83 29.75
N THR A 1004 -12.06 -41.13 29.52
CA THR A 1004 -12.67 -42.07 30.48
C THR A 1004 -11.67 -43.17 30.76
N PRO A 1005 -11.42 -43.54 32.04
CA PRO A 1005 -12.19 -43.18 33.25
C PRO A 1005 -11.71 -41.87 33.93
N PRO A 1006 -12.55 -41.25 34.78
CA PRO A 1006 -12.25 -39.95 35.41
C PRO A 1006 -11.12 -40.01 36.47
N PRO A 1007 -10.37 -38.91 36.70
CA PRO A 1007 -9.30 -38.85 37.70
C PRO A 1007 -9.81 -39.01 39.14
N ALA A 1008 -8.94 -39.52 40.02
CA ALA A 1008 -9.23 -39.96 41.38
C ALA A 1008 -9.38 -38.84 42.45
N ASP A 1009 -9.50 -37.58 42.04
CA ASP A 1009 -9.67 -36.45 42.98
C ASP A 1009 -11.17 -36.06 43.11
N PRO A 1010 -11.79 -36.24 44.30
CA PRO A 1010 -13.19 -35.89 44.53
C PRO A 1010 -13.48 -34.37 44.54
N THR A 1011 -12.45 -33.51 44.44
CA THR A 1011 -12.60 -32.07 44.17
C THR A 1011 -12.49 -31.70 42.69
N ALA A 1012 -12.09 -32.64 41.83
CA ALA A 1012 -12.19 -32.55 40.37
C ALA A 1012 -13.60 -32.94 39.87
N THR A 1013 -14.64 -32.52 40.60
CA THR A 1013 -16.02 -32.71 40.18
C THR A 1013 -16.36 -31.72 39.07
N GLY A 1014 -16.32 -32.19 37.83
CA GLY A 1014 -17.16 -31.71 36.75
C GLY A 1014 -17.01 -30.23 36.37
N VAL A 1015 -15.86 -29.84 35.85
CA VAL A 1015 -15.73 -28.61 35.05
C VAL A 1015 -16.07 -28.92 33.59
N SER A 1016 -17.30 -29.42 33.35
CA SER A 1016 -17.91 -29.42 32.03
C SER A 1016 -18.77 -28.17 31.95
N ALA A 1017 -18.62 -27.37 30.89
CA ALA A 1017 -19.46 -26.21 30.68
C ALA A 1017 -20.93 -26.65 30.63
N ASP A 1018 -21.74 -26.19 31.59
CA ASP A 1018 -23.19 -26.33 31.49
C ASP A 1018 -23.66 -25.52 30.28
N PRO A 1019 -24.22 -26.15 29.23
CA PRO A 1019 -24.68 -25.45 28.03
C PRO A 1019 -25.83 -24.49 28.32
N ALA A 1020 -26.45 -24.56 29.51
CA ALA A 1020 -27.49 -23.63 29.92
C ALA A 1020 -26.97 -22.37 30.64
N HIS A 1021 -25.69 -22.31 31.07
CA HIS A 1021 -25.14 -21.18 31.85
C HIS A 1021 -23.74 -20.73 31.35
N PRO A 1022 -23.68 -19.70 30.48
CA PRO A 1022 -22.45 -19.30 29.74
C PRO A 1022 -21.36 -18.59 30.57
N LEU A 1023 -21.49 -18.48 31.90
CA LEU A 1023 -20.50 -17.82 32.76
C LEU A 1023 -19.41 -18.77 33.30
N SER A 1024 -19.49 -20.08 33.03
CA SER A 1024 -18.52 -21.08 33.51
C SER A 1024 -17.13 -21.01 32.81
N MET A 1025 -16.95 -20.17 31.78
CA MET A 1025 -15.68 -20.03 31.04
C MET A 1025 -14.73 -18.93 31.56
N ARG A 1026 -15.09 -18.14 32.58
CA ARG A 1026 -14.41 -16.85 32.88
C ARG A 1026 -13.13 -16.88 33.72
N TRP A 1027 -12.58 -18.04 34.10
CA TRP A 1027 -11.54 -18.11 35.15
C TRP A 1027 -10.19 -18.73 34.71
N ARG A 1028 -9.80 -18.65 33.44
CA ARG A 1028 -8.45 -19.01 33.00
C ARG A 1028 -7.83 -17.80 32.30
N THR A 1029 -6.64 -17.39 32.77
CA THR A 1029 -5.81 -16.24 32.36
C THR A 1029 -6.20 -14.86 32.92
N HIS A 1030 -6.04 -14.67 34.23
CA HIS A 1030 -5.63 -13.36 34.76
C HIS A 1030 -4.59 -13.58 35.87
N HIS A 1031 -3.38 -13.05 35.67
CA HIS A 1031 -2.43 -12.82 36.76
C HIS A 1031 -1.96 -11.37 36.69
N GLN A 1032 -2.05 -10.67 37.83
CA GLN A 1032 -1.48 -9.33 38.04
C GLN A 1032 0.06 -9.40 38.09
N PRO A 1033 0.76 -8.32 37.72
CA PRO A 1033 2.21 -8.22 37.91
C PRO A 1033 2.57 -8.14 39.42
N PRO A 1034 3.77 -8.60 39.83
CA PRO A 1034 4.23 -8.47 41.21
C PRO A 1034 4.52 -7.00 41.55
N GLN A 1035 4.37 -6.66 42.84
CA GLN A 1035 4.60 -5.32 43.39
C GLN A 1035 6.03 -4.80 43.20
#